data_AF-A0A9D1TT15-F1
#
_entry.id   AF-A0A9D1TT15-F1
#
_cell.length_a   1.000
_cell.length_b   1.000
_cell.length_c   1.000
_cell.angle_alpha   90.00
_cell.angle_beta   90.00
_cell.angle_gamma   90.00
#
_symmetry.space_group_name_H-M   'P 1'
#
loop_
_entity.id
_entity.type
_entity.pdbx_description
1 polymer ?
#
loop_
_entity_poly.entity_id
_entity_poly.type
_entity_poly.pdbx_seq_one_letter_code
_entity_poly.pdbx_strand_id
1 'polypeptide(L)'
;MIKKAIKILAAAVVAIAAFAFAGTTEARAETLISGDFSSLGQLDAQFDVYGDTPAVDGSLELLPEGETLVLSKRGDFDDFTLDAQYEITGNQSTPGNSEVGILLHAEKTGGEGVAEGLSGMLVGLEYVGDRMQCSVGWYFDGVFEPAGYWDAGWENGFAPRNLRIVVKESTVSIIIDNWQAFVQMDKFYQTGKVGIISKGVGLKIGSFAVSSAPDSIYPAVTREQWQGNDSINTGKAFTKGQKHSFEMTLPKQADIEKLTLYRRADAPSTQSVKVEIDGEDAGIWNAYGGDVAFDIPLEKAEGKEKLTFTVTMLDEEGMYNSDYYWLGYVSGGKEYIADSLDVGSAHDEAAHSFICDPEVPAWDSFYKRFMSTSSVQIITAYPGIELKKVVAPAVTAPDAVLEKGTERVDLADLADISYTSFDIETEYYLDGVKLEGSVAEISGGEGHTYTVKVKCLPYNTYSQLGAVAFNEISATGNITFSETETSVVTLNRDDIYDKIFGGWAGANWGIYAGLDTECVYNDQPSPETEIEWLLGDAYCTDDDTNVEYMFLHMMEVYGVNDISYDDFAEEFLFHCQNYVWCANLEARELMRSGVLPPMSGQKKYNSQWSAIDAQIESEIFGMTAPGNPVDAYKRSKWWVSAVGDGVAVENAAYYAMLCASAFYLEDVDELLRETNRLIMQLSGGDAIETVDCVNFVLDECEKIADSYRKGEEQWRQVRLALKNKYYTGNAVDARLNFASVIMALALGDGDFEETARIAVLAGWDNDCNAATACTIAGMISGWSGLPQNLKEQSGTYYYNSRRPGLTSDSFDGITRRIMAQGEKVLLSNGGSIENGVWTVPVQTLYTPASYASALTLEKTASDAAGSDGFKKIYDEKLAFSTGMAGENIGDAIEYSFEGSSVCVKAMLSAAGGEAEIFVDGISYGTRTFRADPADGANGLVRNCYGQTVARIRGLEEGGHTLKIVVTAPGVCVVESIAAEVSEEEFLGSITSETNLARQYFATPICSVMTPGPGAGGNPSLSVINDGLYFTDFNNLKQQYDTFLGYENGVEVPKEFEDYIGYTFSHEFTLSKIVFQEGGHWAGGGWFADGTLRVEIFTGGEWKSVGFEVSPAYPDGNKLGDFGAFGETYVFTIINPEKASGIRLIGTPGGYQKLISCAEMEVYKEEERI
;
A
#
# COMPACT_ATOMS: atom_id res chain seq x y z
N MET A 1 -17.56 -59.28 13.49
CA MET A 1 -17.85 -57.83 13.43
C MET A 1 -16.57 -56.99 13.34
N ILE A 2 -15.55 -57.22 14.18
CA ILE A 2 -14.27 -56.49 14.11
C ILE A 2 -13.52 -56.67 12.77
N LYS A 3 -13.52 -57.88 12.17
CA LYS A 3 -12.93 -58.11 10.83
C LYS A 3 -13.68 -57.45 9.66
N LYS A 4 -14.94 -57.02 9.86
CA LYS A 4 -15.72 -56.28 8.86
C LYS A 4 -15.48 -54.78 8.98
N ALA A 5 -15.23 -54.28 10.20
CA ALA A 5 -14.78 -52.92 10.46
C ALA A 5 -13.36 -52.66 9.90
N ILE A 6 -12.43 -53.63 10.02
CA ILE A 6 -11.07 -53.49 9.47
C ILE A 6 -11.04 -53.48 7.93
N LYS A 7 -11.94 -54.20 7.25
CA LYS A 7 -12.05 -54.15 5.77
C LYS A 7 -12.70 -52.88 5.24
N ILE A 8 -13.59 -52.25 6.01
CA ILE A 8 -14.20 -50.97 5.64
C ILE A 8 -13.22 -49.82 5.94
N LEU A 9 -12.43 -49.89 7.01
CA LEU A 9 -11.32 -48.96 7.25
C LEU A 9 -10.23 -49.07 6.16
N ALA A 10 -9.87 -50.28 5.72
CA ALA A 10 -8.87 -50.45 4.65
C ALA A 10 -9.36 -49.97 3.27
N ALA A 11 -10.67 -50.08 2.97
CA ALA A 11 -11.24 -49.50 1.75
C ALA A 11 -11.41 -47.97 1.84
N ALA A 12 -11.67 -47.43 3.03
CA ALA A 12 -11.70 -46.00 3.27
C ALA A 12 -10.29 -45.39 3.19
N VAL A 13 -9.25 -46.04 3.71
CA VAL A 13 -7.86 -45.57 3.61
C VAL A 13 -7.34 -45.60 2.16
N VAL A 14 -7.74 -46.59 1.35
CA VAL A 14 -7.38 -46.64 -0.08
C VAL A 14 -8.20 -45.65 -0.94
N ALA A 15 -9.44 -45.33 -0.55
CA ALA A 15 -10.24 -44.30 -1.22
C ALA A 15 -9.83 -42.87 -0.80
N ILE A 16 -9.37 -42.68 0.43
CA ILE A 16 -8.84 -41.40 0.93
C ILE A 16 -7.47 -41.10 0.30
N ALA A 17 -6.66 -42.11 0.00
CA ALA A 17 -5.43 -41.94 -0.78
C ALA A 17 -5.70 -41.62 -2.27
N ALA A 18 -6.88 -41.95 -2.81
CA ALA A 18 -7.27 -41.61 -4.18
C ALA A 18 -8.03 -40.27 -4.30
N PHE A 19 -8.63 -39.77 -3.21
CA PHE A 19 -9.34 -38.47 -3.18
C PHE A 19 -8.47 -37.30 -2.71
N ALA A 20 -7.25 -37.55 -2.20
CA ALA A 20 -6.25 -36.50 -1.96
C ALA A 20 -5.61 -35.95 -3.25
N PHE A 21 -6.03 -36.41 -4.43
CA PHE A 21 -5.51 -36.00 -5.74
C PHE A 21 -6.54 -35.32 -6.66
N ALA A 22 -7.74 -34.99 -6.16
CA ALA A 22 -8.77 -34.36 -6.99
C ALA A 22 -9.50 -33.25 -6.23
N GLY A 23 -8.96 -32.04 -6.28
CA GLY A 23 -9.71 -30.83 -5.95
C GLY A 23 -8.83 -29.66 -5.50
N THR A 24 -8.35 -28.86 -6.46
CA THR A 24 -8.59 -27.41 -6.61
C THR A 24 -7.64 -26.84 -7.67
N THR A 25 -8.15 -26.65 -8.89
CA THR A 25 -7.80 -25.55 -9.80
C THR A 25 -8.85 -25.53 -10.92
N GLU A 26 -9.94 -24.78 -10.73
CA GLU A 26 -10.61 -24.13 -11.87
C GLU A 26 -9.99 -22.73 -12.04
N ALA A 27 -8.68 -22.71 -12.26
CA ALA A 27 -8.11 -21.74 -13.18
C ALA A 27 -8.42 -22.24 -14.59
N ARG A 28 -8.62 -21.34 -15.56
CA ARG A 28 -8.74 -21.73 -16.98
C ARG A 28 -7.51 -22.55 -17.40
N ALA A 29 -7.62 -23.86 -17.32
CA ALA A 29 -6.67 -24.79 -17.87
C ALA A 29 -6.86 -24.81 -19.38
N GLU A 30 -6.09 -24.01 -20.13
CA GLU A 30 -5.64 -24.53 -21.42
C GLU A 30 -4.83 -25.79 -21.12
N THR A 31 -5.43 -26.93 -21.43
CA THR A 31 -4.92 -28.24 -21.05
C THR A 31 -3.66 -28.54 -21.86
N LEU A 32 -2.49 -28.22 -21.33
CA LEU A 32 -1.23 -28.80 -21.79
C LEU A 32 -1.22 -30.28 -21.36
N ILE A 33 -1.78 -31.13 -22.22
CA ILE A 33 -1.54 -32.57 -22.34
C ILE A 33 -1.49 -33.40 -21.04
N SER A 34 -2.64 -33.67 -20.42
CA SER A 34 -2.76 -34.84 -19.53
C SER A 34 -2.99 -36.11 -20.37
N GLY A 35 -1.92 -36.79 -20.75
CA GLY A 35 -1.96 -38.08 -21.45
C GLY A 35 -1.49 -39.22 -20.54
N ASP A 36 -2.12 -40.39 -20.62
CA ASP A 36 -1.49 -41.64 -20.20
C ASP A 36 -0.52 -42.04 -21.32
N PHE A 37 0.77 -42.15 -21.02
CA PHE A 37 1.83 -42.46 -22.00
C PHE A 37 2.40 -43.87 -21.80
N SER A 38 1.62 -44.76 -21.18
CA SER A 38 2.02 -46.14 -20.94
C SER A 38 2.11 -47.01 -22.21
N SER A 39 1.92 -46.44 -23.41
CA SER A 39 1.95 -47.17 -24.68
C SER A 39 2.72 -46.48 -25.82
N LEU A 40 3.52 -47.25 -26.59
CA LEU A 40 4.29 -46.74 -27.75
C LEU A 40 3.45 -45.95 -28.76
N GLY A 41 2.20 -46.39 -29.00
CA GLY A 41 1.31 -45.74 -29.96
C GLY A 41 0.84 -44.34 -29.55
N GLN A 42 0.86 -44.02 -28.25
CA GLN A 42 0.55 -42.68 -27.73
C GLN A 42 1.79 -41.77 -27.73
N LEU A 43 2.99 -42.36 -27.66
CA LEU A 43 4.26 -41.66 -27.77
C LEU A 43 4.50 -41.12 -29.19
N ASP A 44 4.37 -41.98 -30.22
CA ASP A 44 4.55 -41.58 -31.63
C ASP A 44 3.60 -40.47 -32.08
N ALA A 45 2.42 -40.38 -31.46
CA ALA A 45 1.45 -39.34 -31.74
C ALA A 45 1.80 -37.98 -31.10
N GLN A 46 2.63 -37.97 -30.05
CA GLN A 46 2.84 -36.81 -29.18
C GLN A 46 4.31 -36.41 -29.00
N PHE A 47 5.26 -37.21 -29.47
CA PHE A 47 6.69 -36.96 -29.37
C PHE A 47 7.43 -37.28 -30.68
N ASP A 48 8.50 -36.53 -30.93
CA ASP A 48 9.52 -36.81 -31.94
C ASP A 48 10.62 -37.66 -31.29
N VAL A 49 10.96 -38.80 -31.89
CA VAL A 49 11.99 -39.71 -31.39
C VAL A 49 13.19 -39.69 -32.33
N TYR A 50 14.37 -39.45 -31.79
CA TYR A 50 15.64 -39.41 -32.50
C TYR A 50 16.59 -40.47 -31.92
N GLY A 51 17.30 -41.20 -32.79
CA GLY A 51 18.23 -42.26 -32.39
C GLY A 51 17.65 -43.68 -32.38
N ASP A 52 18.17 -44.55 -31.52
CA ASP A 52 17.77 -45.96 -31.44
C ASP A 52 16.33 -46.14 -30.92
N THR A 53 15.60 -47.11 -31.49
CA THR A 53 14.15 -47.25 -31.33
C THR A 53 13.75 -47.83 -29.95
N PRO A 54 12.68 -47.34 -29.28
CA PRO A 54 12.14 -47.93 -28.07
C PRO A 54 11.71 -49.42 -28.23
N ALA A 55 11.69 -50.19 -27.14
CA ALA A 55 11.34 -51.61 -27.17
C ALA A 55 9.90 -51.88 -27.70
N VAL A 56 9.72 -52.90 -28.55
CA VAL A 56 8.50 -53.17 -29.35
C VAL A 56 7.30 -53.67 -28.52
N ASP A 57 7.44 -53.86 -27.20
CA ASP A 57 6.40 -54.49 -26.37
C ASP A 57 5.30 -53.54 -25.86
N GLY A 58 5.40 -52.26 -26.20
CA GLY A 58 4.43 -51.25 -25.84
C GLY A 58 4.74 -50.52 -24.54
N SER A 59 5.78 -50.87 -23.78
CA SER A 59 6.26 -50.05 -22.66
C SER A 59 7.29 -49.00 -23.12
N LEU A 60 7.38 -47.85 -22.45
CA LEU A 60 8.41 -46.83 -22.74
C LEU A 60 9.75 -47.25 -22.12
N GLU A 61 10.38 -48.26 -22.73
CA GLU A 61 11.69 -48.79 -22.36
C GLU A 61 12.72 -48.45 -23.44
N LEU A 62 13.68 -47.58 -23.09
CA LEU A 62 14.84 -47.22 -23.89
C LEU A 62 15.95 -48.25 -23.66
N LEU A 63 16.53 -48.74 -24.75
CA LEU A 63 17.48 -49.86 -24.72
C LEU A 63 18.90 -49.38 -24.34
N PRO A 64 19.69 -50.22 -23.63
CA PRO A 64 21.03 -49.86 -23.16
C PRO A 64 22.10 -49.78 -24.25
N GLU A 65 21.87 -50.33 -25.44
CA GLU A 65 22.88 -50.41 -26.52
C GLU A 65 22.90 -49.20 -27.46
N GLY A 66 22.13 -48.13 -27.15
CA GLY A 66 21.90 -47.01 -28.06
C GLY A 66 21.79 -45.62 -27.40
N GLU A 67 21.62 -44.59 -28.25
CA GLU A 67 21.31 -43.22 -27.83
C GLU A 67 19.91 -42.86 -28.31
N THR A 68 19.04 -42.37 -27.42
CA THR A 68 17.67 -41.98 -27.76
C THR A 68 17.31 -40.64 -27.14
N LEU A 69 16.69 -39.77 -27.93
CA LEU A 69 16.08 -38.51 -27.48
C LEU A 69 14.60 -38.52 -27.87
N VAL A 70 13.73 -38.23 -26.92
CA VAL A 70 12.28 -38.11 -27.11
C VAL A 70 11.86 -36.68 -26.77
N LEU A 71 11.40 -35.90 -27.76
CA LEU A 71 10.97 -34.51 -27.57
C LEU A 71 9.47 -34.36 -27.80
N SER A 72 8.77 -33.56 -27.01
CA SER A 72 7.33 -33.32 -27.20
C SER A 72 7.01 -32.65 -28.55
N LYS A 73 5.90 -33.05 -29.19
CA LYS A 73 5.38 -32.47 -30.44
C LYS A 73 4.47 -31.27 -30.21
N ARG A 74 3.99 -31.08 -28.99
CA ARG A 74 2.97 -30.11 -28.62
C ARG A 74 3.60 -29.02 -27.76
N GLY A 75 3.89 -27.88 -28.39
CA GLY A 75 4.09 -26.58 -27.75
C GLY A 75 5.44 -26.32 -27.10
N ASP A 76 5.74 -25.03 -26.95
CA ASP A 76 6.75 -24.49 -26.04
C ASP A 76 6.16 -24.46 -24.62
N PHE A 77 6.97 -24.81 -23.62
CA PHE A 77 6.54 -24.89 -22.22
C PHE A 77 7.37 -23.93 -21.38
N ASP A 78 6.84 -22.76 -21.03
CA ASP A 78 7.59 -21.77 -20.24
C ASP A 78 7.45 -22.02 -18.72
N ASP A 79 6.20 -22.22 -18.26
CA ASP A 79 5.84 -22.47 -16.85
C ASP A 79 5.09 -23.80 -16.73
N PHE A 80 5.70 -24.82 -16.13
CA PHE A 80 5.08 -26.15 -16.04
C PHE A 80 5.54 -27.00 -14.86
N THR A 81 4.71 -27.97 -14.48
CA THR A 81 5.05 -29.07 -13.59
C THR A 81 5.13 -30.37 -14.39
N LEU A 82 6.29 -31.02 -14.40
CA LEU A 82 6.49 -32.35 -14.94
C LEU A 82 6.46 -33.39 -13.82
N ASP A 83 5.61 -34.40 -13.96
CA ASP A 83 5.53 -35.58 -13.08
C ASP A 83 5.85 -36.84 -13.87
N ALA A 84 6.76 -37.68 -13.37
CA ALA A 84 7.17 -38.87 -14.09
C ALA A 84 7.68 -39.98 -13.17
N GLN A 85 7.67 -41.22 -13.65
CA GLN A 85 8.26 -42.36 -12.94
C GLN A 85 9.43 -42.94 -13.75
N TYR A 86 10.63 -42.90 -13.18
CA TYR A 86 11.89 -43.27 -13.83
C TYR A 86 12.51 -44.51 -13.19
N GLU A 87 12.92 -45.49 -14.00
CA GLU A 87 13.70 -46.66 -13.58
C GLU A 87 14.90 -46.83 -14.52
N ILE A 88 16.11 -46.58 -14.03
CA ILE A 88 17.35 -46.84 -14.75
C ILE A 88 17.67 -48.33 -14.63
N THR A 89 17.88 -49.04 -15.73
CA THR A 89 18.00 -50.52 -15.74
C THR A 89 19.44 -51.03 -15.93
N GLY A 90 20.43 -50.13 -16.01
CA GLY A 90 21.86 -50.46 -16.17
C GLY A 90 22.78 -49.55 -15.34
N ASN A 91 23.95 -50.06 -14.94
CA ASN A 91 24.92 -49.33 -14.12
C ASN A 91 25.74 -48.32 -14.95
N GLN A 92 25.90 -47.09 -14.46
CA GLN A 92 26.77 -46.08 -15.05
C GLN A 92 28.13 -46.11 -14.34
N SER A 93 29.22 -46.13 -15.09
CA SER A 93 30.58 -46.28 -14.53
C SER A 93 31.24 -44.97 -14.12
N THR A 94 30.64 -43.81 -14.44
CA THR A 94 31.25 -42.48 -14.26
C THR A 94 30.24 -41.49 -13.66
N PRO A 95 30.44 -41.04 -12.41
CA PRO A 95 29.60 -40.01 -11.78
C PRO A 95 29.63 -38.67 -12.53
N GLY A 96 28.53 -37.93 -12.55
CA GLY A 96 28.43 -36.54 -12.97
C GLY A 96 28.42 -36.26 -14.46
N ASN A 97 28.47 -37.31 -15.30
CA ASN A 97 28.64 -37.20 -16.76
C ASN A 97 27.64 -38.07 -17.53
N SER A 98 26.56 -38.50 -16.89
CA SER A 98 25.55 -39.32 -17.53
C SER A 98 24.48 -38.44 -18.20
N GLU A 99 24.43 -38.47 -19.53
CA GLU A 99 23.40 -37.82 -20.35
C GLU A 99 22.10 -38.67 -20.37
N VAL A 100 21.52 -38.88 -19.17
CA VAL A 100 20.33 -39.69 -18.94
C VAL A 100 19.38 -38.94 -18.01
N GLY A 101 18.21 -38.52 -18.48
CA GLY A 101 17.27 -37.76 -17.65
C GLY A 101 16.23 -36.93 -18.42
N ILE A 102 15.74 -35.88 -17.76
CA ILE A 102 14.77 -34.93 -18.32
C ILE A 102 15.49 -33.73 -18.91
N LEU A 103 15.20 -33.42 -20.16
CA LEU A 103 15.64 -32.19 -20.81
C LEU A 103 14.50 -31.16 -20.81
N LEU A 104 14.69 -30.08 -20.07
CA LEU A 104 13.79 -28.94 -19.98
C LEU A 104 14.14 -27.92 -21.08
N HIS A 105 13.13 -27.21 -21.58
CA HIS A 105 13.31 -26.14 -22.56
C HIS A 105 14.21 -26.55 -23.75
N ALA A 106 13.98 -27.77 -24.24
CA ALA A 106 14.79 -28.40 -25.26
C ALA A 106 14.49 -27.81 -26.64
N GLU A 107 15.50 -27.21 -27.26
CA GLU A 107 15.42 -26.69 -28.62
C GLU A 107 16.43 -27.40 -29.51
N LYS A 108 15.96 -28.08 -30.56
CA LYS A 108 16.83 -28.74 -31.55
C LYS A 108 16.82 -27.93 -32.85
N THR A 109 17.92 -27.24 -33.14
CA THR A 109 18.03 -26.27 -34.24
C THR A 109 18.67 -26.85 -35.51
N GLY A 110 19.24 -28.07 -35.44
CA GLY A 110 19.90 -28.76 -36.56
C GLY A 110 20.52 -30.11 -36.18
N GLY A 111 21.33 -30.71 -37.05
CA GLY A 111 22.12 -31.92 -36.78
C GLY A 111 21.44 -33.26 -37.10
N GLU A 112 22.24 -34.26 -37.51
CA GLU A 112 21.77 -35.64 -37.76
C GLU A 112 21.95 -36.55 -36.52
N GLY A 113 22.81 -36.16 -35.56
CA GLY A 113 23.01 -36.86 -34.30
C GLY A 113 21.92 -36.63 -33.25
N VAL A 114 21.87 -37.49 -32.22
CA VAL A 114 20.87 -37.43 -31.13
C VAL A 114 20.95 -36.11 -30.36
N ALA A 115 22.15 -35.75 -29.89
CA ALA A 115 22.39 -34.49 -29.18
C ALA A 115 22.78 -33.32 -30.10
N GLU A 116 23.23 -33.55 -31.33
CA GLU A 116 23.68 -32.47 -32.23
C GLU A 116 22.58 -31.41 -32.44
N GLY A 117 22.93 -30.12 -32.37
CA GLY A 117 21.97 -29.03 -32.56
C GLY A 117 21.07 -28.72 -31.35
N LEU A 118 21.23 -29.43 -30.23
CA LEU A 118 20.31 -29.41 -29.09
C LEU A 118 20.76 -28.44 -28.00
N SER A 119 19.87 -27.56 -27.56
CA SER A 119 20.06 -26.68 -26.41
C SER A 119 18.98 -26.91 -25.37
N GLY A 120 19.27 -26.73 -24.09
CA GLY A 120 18.30 -26.91 -22.99
C GLY A 120 18.95 -27.30 -21.67
N MET A 121 18.16 -27.36 -20.59
CA MET A 121 18.64 -27.75 -19.26
C MET A 121 18.37 -29.24 -19.00
N LEU A 122 19.42 -30.01 -18.69
CA LEU A 122 19.28 -31.41 -18.30
C LEU A 122 19.13 -31.52 -16.78
N VAL A 123 18.09 -32.24 -16.34
CA VAL A 123 17.98 -32.85 -15.01
C VAL A 123 18.28 -34.33 -15.17
N GLY A 124 19.53 -34.68 -14.96
CA GLY A 124 20.07 -36.03 -15.11
C GLY A 124 19.84 -36.89 -13.88
N LEU A 125 19.60 -38.18 -14.10
CA LEU A 125 19.51 -39.20 -13.06
C LEU A 125 20.55 -40.28 -13.35
N GLU A 126 21.33 -40.64 -12.35
CA GLU A 126 22.39 -41.64 -12.50
C GLU A 126 22.55 -42.53 -11.28
N TYR A 127 23.10 -43.73 -11.48
CA TYR A 127 23.46 -44.66 -10.40
C TYR A 127 24.95 -44.94 -10.41
N VAL A 128 25.59 -44.74 -9.27
CA VAL A 128 26.99 -45.09 -9.02
C VAL A 128 27.03 -46.23 -8.00
N GLY A 129 27.09 -47.46 -8.49
CA GLY A 129 26.91 -48.63 -7.63
C GLY A 129 25.43 -48.83 -7.28
N ASP A 130 25.08 -48.70 -6.00
CA ASP A 130 23.70 -48.80 -5.47
C ASP A 130 23.10 -47.45 -5.04
N ARG A 131 23.87 -46.37 -5.21
CA ARG A 131 23.48 -45.00 -4.85
C ARG A 131 23.00 -44.21 -6.05
N MET A 132 21.85 -43.58 -5.90
CA MET A 132 21.31 -42.69 -6.93
C MET A 132 21.86 -41.26 -6.77
N GLN A 133 22.18 -40.64 -7.88
CA GLN A 133 22.60 -39.26 -7.97
C GLN A 133 21.71 -38.51 -8.95
N CYS A 134 21.54 -37.22 -8.70
CA CYS A 134 20.90 -36.29 -9.62
C CYS A 134 21.98 -35.35 -10.15
N SER A 135 22.06 -35.14 -11.45
CA SER A 135 22.95 -34.14 -12.07
C SER A 135 22.12 -33.04 -12.72
N VAL A 136 22.67 -31.83 -12.79
CA VAL A 136 22.15 -30.79 -13.68
C VAL A 136 23.25 -30.22 -14.54
N GLY A 137 22.88 -29.82 -15.74
CA GLY A 137 23.79 -29.19 -16.67
C GLY A 137 23.07 -28.62 -17.87
N TRP A 138 23.86 -28.05 -18.76
CA TRP A 138 23.39 -27.30 -19.91
C TRP A 138 23.77 -28.05 -21.18
N TYR A 139 22.82 -28.21 -22.09
CA TYR A 139 23.14 -28.48 -23.47
C TYR A 139 23.31 -27.14 -24.19
N PHE A 140 24.48 -26.95 -24.78
CA PHE A 140 24.73 -25.86 -25.71
C PHE A 140 25.10 -26.44 -27.06
N ASP A 141 24.15 -26.43 -28.00
CA ASP A 141 24.34 -26.94 -29.36
C ASP A 141 24.85 -28.40 -29.41
N GLY A 142 24.35 -29.23 -28.50
CA GLY A 142 24.65 -30.65 -28.39
C GLY A 142 25.87 -31.02 -27.57
N VAL A 143 26.53 -30.03 -26.96
CA VAL A 143 27.58 -30.25 -25.97
C VAL A 143 26.97 -30.15 -24.58
N PHE A 144 27.01 -31.25 -23.83
CA PHE A 144 26.61 -31.27 -22.43
C PHE A 144 27.73 -30.70 -21.55
N GLU A 145 27.44 -29.58 -20.89
CA GLU A 145 28.28 -28.97 -19.87
C GLU A 145 27.66 -29.21 -18.49
N PRO A 146 28.26 -30.06 -17.64
CA PRO A 146 27.72 -30.35 -16.33
C PRO A 146 27.88 -29.13 -15.41
N ALA A 147 26.77 -28.70 -14.81
CA ALA A 147 26.72 -27.57 -13.88
C ALA A 147 26.79 -28.03 -12.42
N GLY A 148 26.41 -29.28 -12.14
CA GLY A 148 26.42 -29.87 -10.81
C GLY A 148 25.96 -31.32 -10.77
N TYR A 149 26.35 -32.08 -9.75
CA TYR A 149 25.67 -33.32 -9.38
C TYR A 149 25.67 -33.54 -7.87
N TRP A 150 24.70 -34.33 -7.42
CA TRP A 150 24.34 -34.52 -6.02
C TRP A 150 24.14 -36.02 -5.73
N ASP A 151 24.83 -36.56 -4.73
CA ASP A 151 24.51 -37.88 -4.17
C ASP A 151 23.22 -37.77 -3.34
N ALA A 152 22.13 -38.37 -3.81
CA ALA A 152 20.86 -38.34 -3.11
C ALA A 152 20.85 -39.23 -1.85
N GLY A 153 21.95 -39.95 -1.56
CA GLY A 153 22.14 -40.73 -0.34
C GLY A 153 21.28 -42.00 -0.25
N TRP A 154 20.63 -42.39 -1.35
CA TRP A 154 19.69 -43.51 -1.37
C TRP A 154 20.36 -44.82 -1.79
N GLU A 155 20.69 -45.68 -0.83
CA GLU A 155 21.19 -47.06 -1.05
C GLU A 155 20.04 -48.04 -1.35
N ASN A 156 19.22 -47.78 -2.38
CA ASN A 156 18.08 -48.64 -2.73
C ASN A 156 18.22 -49.32 -4.10
N GLY A 157 19.42 -49.28 -4.71
CA GLY A 157 19.68 -49.86 -6.03
C GLY A 157 18.80 -49.26 -7.13
N PHE A 158 18.69 -49.94 -8.27
CA PHE A 158 17.96 -49.53 -9.49
C PHE A 158 16.41 -49.57 -9.35
N ALA A 159 15.86 -49.12 -8.21
CA ALA A 159 14.42 -49.06 -8.01
C ALA A 159 13.77 -47.91 -8.81
N PRO A 160 12.49 -48.07 -9.24
CA PRO A 160 11.71 -46.98 -9.82
C PRO A 160 11.57 -45.78 -8.86
N ARG A 161 11.63 -44.56 -9.41
CA ARG A 161 11.57 -43.28 -8.71
C ARG A 161 10.49 -42.40 -9.26
N ASN A 162 9.78 -41.70 -8.40
CA ASN A 162 8.82 -40.67 -8.81
C ASN A 162 9.55 -39.32 -8.87
N LEU A 163 9.67 -38.76 -10.05
CA LEU A 163 10.27 -37.45 -10.31
C LEU A 163 9.15 -36.42 -10.48
N ARG A 164 9.30 -35.28 -9.81
CA ARG A 164 8.52 -34.07 -10.03
C ARG A 164 9.47 -32.91 -10.27
N ILE A 165 9.33 -32.22 -11.39
CA ILE A 165 10.08 -31.02 -11.72
C ILE A 165 9.09 -29.88 -11.89
N VAL A 166 9.26 -28.80 -11.14
CA VAL A 166 8.45 -27.58 -11.29
C VAL A 166 9.33 -26.49 -11.86
N VAL A 167 8.92 -25.99 -13.01
CA VAL A 167 9.55 -24.91 -13.75
C VAL A 167 8.63 -23.70 -13.66
N LYS A 168 9.13 -22.63 -13.06
CA LYS A 168 8.42 -21.35 -12.94
C LYS A 168 9.41 -20.26 -13.31
N GLU A 169 9.17 -19.59 -14.43
CA GLU A 169 10.11 -18.69 -15.08
C GLU A 169 11.48 -19.36 -15.25
N SER A 170 12.57 -18.68 -14.92
CA SER A 170 13.91 -19.27 -14.94
C SER A 170 14.25 -20.03 -13.67
N THR A 171 13.29 -20.54 -12.89
CA THR A 171 13.55 -21.27 -11.65
C THR A 171 12.97 -22.68 -11.72
N VAL A 172 13.79 -23.68 -11.38
CA VAL A 172 13.49 -25.11 -11.50
C VAL A 172 13.64 -25.78 -10.15
N SER A 173 12.55 -26.33 -9.61
CA SER A 173 12.55 -27.17 -8.41
C SER A 173 12.50 -28.65 -8.79
N ILE A 174 13.41 -29.44 -8.26
CA ILE A 174 13.51 -30.88 -8.56
C ILE A 174 13.16 -31.67 -7.30
N ILE A 175 12.21 -32.59 -7.41
CA ILE A 175 11.69 -33.41 -6.33
C ILE A 175 11.73 -34.88 -6.77
N ILE A 176 12.33 -35.75 -5.97
CA ILE A 176 12.46 -37.18 -6.28
C ILE A 176 11.96 -38.00 -5.09
N ASP A 177 11.01 -38.91 -5.31
CA ASP A 177 10.31 -39.69 -4.28
C ASP A 177 9.76 -38.83 -3.12
N ASN A 178 9.20 -37.65 -3.47
CA ASN A 178 8.74 -36.60 -2.55
C ASN A 178 9.84 -35.94 -1.72
N TRP A 179 11.11 -36.17 -2.06
CA TRP A 179 12.23 -35.44 -1.49
C TRP A 179 12.59 -34.27 -2.38
N GLN A 180 12.47 -33.05 -1.88
CA GLN A 180 12.91 -31.88 -2.62
C GLN A 180 14.44 -31.91 -2.69
N ALA A 181 14.96 -32.21 -3.87
CA ALA A 181 16.38 -32.38 -4.08
C ALA A 181 17.09 -31.03 -4.03
N PHE A 182 16.68 -30.06 -4.85
CA PHE A 182 17.22 -28.68 -4.87
C PHE A 182 16.45 -27.77 -5.85
N VAL A 183 16.82 -26.48 -5.87
CA VAL A 183 16.33 -25.43 -6.79
C VAL A 183 17.49 -24.93 -7.67
N GLN A 184 17.29 -24.82 -8.97
CA GLN A 184 18.29 -24.42 -9.96
C GLN A 184 17.75 -23.33 -10.90
N MET A 185 18.59 -22.42 -11.37
CA MET A 185 18.20 -21.42 -12.37
C MET A 185 18.24 -22.02 -13.77
N ASP A 186 17.27 -21.73 -14.62
CA ASP A 186 17.22 -22.17 -16.01
C ASP A 186 17.57 -21.03 -16.99
N LYS A 187 18.61 -21.26 -17.80
CA LYS A 187 19.09 -20.31 -18.83
C LYS A 187 18.31 -20.40 -20.15
N PHE A 188 17.42 -21.37 -20.32
CA PHE A 188 16.72 -21.63 -21.59
C PHE A 188 15.21 -21.32 -21.54
N TYR A 189 14.74 -20.67 -20.47
CA TYR A 189 13.32 -20.49 -20.14
C TYR A 189 12.37 -20.02 -21.28
N GLN A 190 12.79 -19.18 -22.22
CA GLN A 190 11.88 -18.69 -23.27
C GLN A 190 11.80 -19.56 -24.55
N THR A 191 12.43 -20.73 -24.58
CA THR A 191 12.37 -21.60 -25.76
C THR A 191 12.18 -23.07 -25.40
N GLY A 192 11.41 -23.80 -26.22
CA GLY A 192 11.62 -25.22 -26.38
C GLY A 192 10.62 -26.16 -25.70
N LYS A 193 10.87 -27.44 -25.97
CA LYS A 193 10.02 -28.59 -25.68
C LYS A 193 10.54 -29.31 -24.45
N VAL A 194 9.70 -30.05 -23.74
CA VAL A 194 10.21 -31.00 -22.75
C VAL A 194 10.56 -32.32 -23.43
N GLY A 195 11.68 -32.92 -23.02
CA GLY A 195 12.17 -34.17 -23.57
C GLY A 195 12.87 -35.08 -22.58
N ILE A 196 13.22 -36.27 -23.07
CA ILE A 196 13.88 -37.33 -22.33
C ILE A 196 15.10 -37.77 -23.15
N ILE A 197 16.27 -37.76 -22.53
CA ILE A 197 17.50 -38.26 -23.14
C ILE A 197 17.99 -39.50 -22.41
N SER A 198 18.48 -40.49 -23.16
CA SER A 198 19.16 -41.66 -22.61
C SER A 198 20.32 -42.06 -23.50
N LYS A 199 21.55 -42.01 -22.96
CA LYS A 199 22.79 -42.33 -23.67
C LYS A 199 23.46 -43.56 -23.08
N GLY A 200 23.45 -44.68 -23.81
CA GLY A 200 24.21 -45.90 -23.47
C GLY A 200 23.77 -46.62 -22.19
N VAL A 201 22.57 -46.32 -21.68
CA VAL A 201 21.99 -46.88 -20.46
C VAL A 201 20.51 -47.15 -20.70
N GLY A 202 20.04 -48.29 -20.22
CA GLY A 202 18.62 -48.63 -20.32
C GLY A 202 17.80 -47.78 -19.37
N LEU A 203 16.70 -47.23 -19.87
CA LEU A 203 15.82 -46.37 -19.08
C LEU A 203 14.37 -46.73 -19.33
N LYS A 204 13.64 -47.01 -18.26
CA LYS A 204 12.23 -47.31 -18.29
C LYS A 204 11.43 -46.19 -17.64
N ILE A 205 10.36 -45.80 -18.31
CA ILE A 205 9.49 -44.70 -17.88
C ILE A 205 8.10 -45.25 -17.64
N GLY A 206 7.70 -45.29 -16.36
CA GLY A 206 6.41 -45.83 -15.93
C GLY A 206 5.25 -44.87 -16.17
N SER A 207 5.51 -43.57 -16.03
CA SER A 207 4.55 -42.48 -16.27
C SER A 207 5.31 -41.20 -16.63
N PHE A 208 4.64 -40.30 -17.35
CA PHE A 208 5.16 -38.99 -17.72
C PHE A 208 3.97 -38.05 -17.89
N ALA A 209 3.99 -36.87 -17.29
CA ALA A 209 2.88 -35.93 -17.38
C ALA A 209 3.43 -34.51 -17.25
N VAL A 210 2.83 -33.58 -17.98
CA VAL A 210 3.13 -32.15 -17.85
C VAL A 210 1.82 -31.46 -17.49
N SER A 211 1.88 -30.49 -16.58
CA SER A 211 0.75 -29.70 -16.09
C SER A 211 1.21 -28.26 -15.84
N SER A 212 0.30 -27.35 -15.50
CA SER A 212 0.68 -25.97 -15.18
C SER A 212 1.57 -25.89 -13.94
N ALA A 213 2.50 -24.94 -13.91
CA ALA A 213 3.23 -24.61 -12.69
C ALA A 213 2.27 -24.04 -11.62
N PRO A 214 2.57 -24.22 -10.32
CA PRO A 214 1.91 -23.49 -9.24
C PRO A 214 2.21 -21.98 -9.29
N ASP A 215 1.41 -21.17 -8.60
CA ASP A 215 1.58 -19.71 -8.55
C ASP A 215 2.89 -19.29 -7.87
N SER A 216 3.35 -20.08 -6.89
CA SER A 216 4.64 -19.92 -6.21
C SER A 216 5.51 -21.16 -6.40
N ILE A 217 6.79 -20.97 -6.68
CA ILE A 217 7.75 -22.08 -6.68
C ILE A 217 8.10 -22.50 -5.25
N TYR A 218 8.52 -23.74 -5.07
CA TYR A 218 8.84 -24.31 -3.75
C TYR A 218 10.05 -23.60 -3.10
N PRO A 219 10.10 -23.53 -1.75
CA PRO A 219 11.18 -22.89 -1.00
C PRO A 219 12.55 -23.45 -1.40
N ALA A 220 13.57 -22.60 -1.52
CA ALA A 220 14.90 -23.09 -1.82
C ALA A 220 15.47 -23.95 -0.68
N VAL A 221 16.17 -25.02 -1.03
CA VAL A 221 16.86 -25.90 -0.07
C VAL A 221 18.11 -25.17 0.43
N THR A 222 18.28 -25.10 1.75
CA THR A 222 19.47 -24.52 2.38
C THR A 222 20.58 -25.56 2.45
N ARG A 223 21.83 -25.13 2.55
CA ARG A 223 22.96 -26.08 2.63
C ARG A 223 22.86 -26.96 3.87
N GLU A 224 22.33 -26.43 4.97
CA GLU A 224 22.17 -27.11 6.25
C GLU A 224 21.16 -28.28 6.19
N GLN A 225 20.22 -28.23 5.23
CA GLN A 225 19.31 -29.34 4.94
C GLN A 225 19.99 -30.49 4.17
N TRP A 226 21.19 -30.28 3.63
CA TRP A 226 21.92 -31.23 2.78
C TRP A 226 23.01 -32.01 3.53
N GLN A 227 22.99 -33.34 3.46
CA GLN A 227 24.01 -34.22 4.06
C GLN A 227 24.79 -35.05 3.02
N GLY A 228 24.60 -34.80 1.72
CA GLY A 228 25.30 -35.52 0.64
C GLY A 228 26.74 -35.03 0.42
N ASN A 229 27.52 -35.82 -0.33
CA ASN A 229 28.82 -35.42 -0.87
C ASN A 229 28.62 -34.83 -2.27
N ASP A 230 29.31 -33.72 -2.53
CA ASP A 230 29.16 -32.91 -3.72
C ASP A 230 30.49 -32.82 -4.46
N SER A 231 30.50 -32.85 -5.81
CA SER A 231 31.75 -32.61 -6.55
C SER A 231 31.58 -32.25 -8.02
N ILE A 232 31.48 -30.95 -8.34
CA ILE A 232 31.96 -30.41 -9.63
C ILE A 232 32.59 -29.03 -9.40
N ASN A 233 33.82 -28.84 -9.89
CA ASN A 233 34.60 -27.60 -9.76
C ASN A 233 34.19 -26.58 -10.84
N THR A 234 33.12 -25.82 -10.61
CA THR A 234 32.63 -24.87 -11.62
C THR A 234 33.19 -23.45 -11.42
N GLY A 235 33.29 -22.91 -10.21
CA GLY A 235 33.77 -21.53 -10.01
C GLY A 235 35.27 -21.30 -10.30
N LYS A 236 35.71 -20.04 -10.24
CA LYS A 236 37.14 -19.65 -10.26
C LYS A 236 37.48 -18.78 -9.05
N ALA A 237 38.70 -18.93 -8.52
CA ALA A 237 39.16 -18.16 -7.38
C ALA A 237 40.53 -17.51 -7.60
N PHE A 238 40.60 -16.23 -7.29
CA PHE A 238 41.68 -15.31 -7.63
C PHE A 238 42.41 -14.86 -6.37
N THR A 239 43.74 -14.82 -6.43
CA THR A 239 44.63 -14.33 -5.36
C THR A 239 45.31 -13.03 -5.78
N LYS A 240 46.04 -12.38 -4.85
CA LYS A 240 46.65 -11.07 -5.05
C LYS A 240 47.29 -10.86 -6.42
N GLY A 241 46.85 -9.81 -7.12
CA GLY A 241 47.39 -9.39 -8.41
C GLY A 241 46.92 -10.22 -9.60
N GLN A 242 46.21 -11.34 -9.38
CA GLN A 242 45.55 -12.05 -10.47
C GLN A 242 44.32 -11.27 -10.93
N LYS A 243 44.05 -11.36 -12.24
CA LYS A 243 42.91 -10.72 -12.87
C LYS A 243 42.08 -11.66 -13.74
N HIS A 244 40.84 -11.26 -13.95
CA HIS A 244 39.96 -11.77 -15.00
C HIS A 244 39.20 -10.65 -15.68
N SER A 245 38.77 -10.90 -16.91
CA SER A 245 37.98 -9.99 -17.71
C SER A 245 36.87 -10.71 -18.44
N PHE A 246 35.74 -10.05 -18.65
CA PHE A 246 34.58 -10.56 -19.39
C PHE A 246 33.74 -9.42 -19.96
N GLU A 247 32.97 -9.70 -20.99
CA GLU A 247 32.03 -8.79 -21.64
C GLU A 247 30.60 -9.15 -21.27
N MET A 248 29.80 -8.16 -20.86
CA MET A 248 28.36 -8.30 -20.62
C MET A 248 27.58 -7.43 -21.61
N THR A 249 26.47 -7.96 -22.11
CA THR A 249 25.57 -7.29 -23.04
C THR A 249 24.64 -6.34 -22.32
N LEU A 250 24.55 -5.10 -22.80
CA LEU A 250 23.65 -4.09 -22.25
C LEU A 250 22.20 -4.36 -22.67
N PRO A 251 21.21 -3.96 -21.84
CA PRO A 251 19.81 -4.16 -22.19
C PRO A 251 19.43 -3.28 -23.39
N LYS A 252 18.52 -3.78 -24.23
CA LYS A 252 18.08 -3.09 -25.46
C LYS A 252 17.03 -1.99 -25.23
N GLN A 253 16.68 -1.71 -23.97
CA GLN A 253 15.60 -0.80 -23.59
C GLN A 253 16.11 0.65 -23.47
N ALA A 254 15.28 1.62 -23.86
CA ALA A 254 15.69 3.03 -23.93
C ALA A 254 15.71 3.75 -22.56
N ASP A 255 14.89 3.29 -21.60
CA ASP A 255 14.64 3.99 -20.33
C ASP A 255 15.22 3.19 -19.15
N ILE A 256 16.56 3.19 -19.04
CA ILE A 256 17.29 2.52 -17.96
C ILE A 256 17.54 3.53 -16.83
N GLU A 257 17.00 3.28 -15.65
CA GLU A 257 17.13 4.13 -14.46
C GLU A 257 18.37 3.79 -13.63
N LYS A 258 18.82 2.53 -13.68
CA LYS A 258 19.95 2.01 -12.92
C LYS A 258 20.55 0.78 -13.60
N LEU A 259 21.88 0.62 -13.52
CA LEU A 259 22.58 -0.61 -13.90
C LEU A 259 23.36 -1.13 -12.69
N THR A 260 23.35 -2.44 -12.47
CA THR A 260 24.02 -3.08 -11.33
C THR A 260 24.66 -4.38 -11.76
N LEU A 261 25.96 -4.57 -11.50
CA LEU A 261 26.62 -5.86 -11.62
C LEU A 261 26.46 -6.64 -10.32
N TYR A 262 25.87 -7.82 -10.40
CA TYR A 262 25.80 -8.77 -9.30
C TYR A 262 26.88 -9.84 -9.45
N ARG A 263 27.46 -10.27 -8.34
CA ARG A 263 28.41 -11.38 -8.26
C ARG A 263 28.01 -12.37 -7.19
N ARG A 264 27.95 -13.66 -7.52
CA ARG A 264 27.83 -14.75 -6.55
C ARG A 264 29.21 -15.18 -6.02
N ALA A 265 29.38 -15.15 -4.70
CA ALA A 265 30.63 -15.49 -4.02
C ALA A 265 30.42 -16.26 -2.69
N ASP A 266 31.47 -16.92 -2.19
CA ASP A 266 31.46 -17.65 -0.90
C ASP A 266 31.77 -16.71 0.29
N ALA A 267 31.39 -17.10 1.51
CA ALA A 267 31.58 -16.35 2.75
C ALA A 267 33.04 -15.95 3.10
N PRO A 268 34.13 -16.69 2.75
CA PRO A 268 35.50 -16.21 2.93
C PRO A 268 35.96 -15.25 1.82
N SER A 269 35.13 -14.97 0.81
CA SER A 269 35.35 -13.95 -0.22
C SER A 269 35.03 -12.58 0.37
N THR A 270 35.99 -12.07 1.15
CA THR A 270 35.90 -10.81 1.90
C THR A 270 36.85 -9.75 1.37
N GLN A 271 37.34 -9.95 0.14
CA GLN A 271 38.51 -9.24 -0.39
C GLN A 271 38.11 -8.16 -1.38
N SER A 272 38.92 -7.11 -1.41
CA SER A 272 38.82 -5.93 -2.25
C SER A 272 39.37 -6.23 -3.64
N VAL A 273 38.64 -5.79 -4.66
CA VAL A 273 39.10 -5.83 -6.06
C VAL A 273 39.13 -4.45 -6.67
N LYS A 274 40.10 -4.21 -7.54
CA LYS A 274 40.04 -3.09 -8.47
C LYS A 274 39.23 -3.53 -9.69
N VAL A 275 38.29 -2.70 -10.10
CA VAL A 275 37.49 -2.94 -11.30
C VAL A 275 37.74 -1.86 -12.32
N GLU A 276 37.90 -2.28 -13.57
CA GLU A 276 37.99 -1.42 -14.73
C GLU A 276 36.84 -1.77 -15.70
N ILE A 277 36.15 -0.76 -16.22
CA ILE A 277 35.07 -0.91 -17.20
C ILE A 277 35.56 -0.28 -18.50
N ASP A 278 35.62 -1.09 -19.58
CA ASP A 278 36.19 -0.73 -20.88
C ASP A 278 37.62 -0.16 -20.79
N GLY A 279 38.40 -0.64 -19.82
CA GLY A 279 39.78 -0.20 -19.56
C GLY A 279 39.90 1.11 -18.77
N GLU A 280 38.78 1.70 -18.33
CA GLU A 280 38.77 2.85 -17.43
C GLU A 280 38.55 2.41 -15.98
N ASP A 281 39.24 3.04 -15.04
CA ASP A 281 39.09 2.73 -13.61
C ASP A 281 37.65 3.00 -13.12
N ALA A 282 37.02 1.98 -12.56
CA ALA A 282 35.68 2.03 -11.96
C ALA A 282 35.72 2.00 -10.43
N GLY A 283 36.93 1.94 -9.84
CA GLY A 283 37.15 2.00 -8.41
C GLY A 283 37.42 0.65 -7.75
N ILE A 284 37.36 0.67 -6.41
CA ILE A 284 37.57 -0.52 -5.57
C ILE A 284 36.22 -1.03 -5.12
N TRP A 285 35.94 -2.28 -5.41
CA TRP A 285 34.73 -2.96 -4.96
C TRP A 285 35.07 -3.86 -3.78
N ASN A 286 34.37 -3.64 -2.67
CA ASN A 286 34.51 -4.38 -1.43
C ASN A 286 33.26 -5.24 -1.24
N ALA A 287 33.42 -6.53 -0.97
CA ALA A 287 32.30 -7.45 -0.96
C ALA A 287 32.57 -8.64 -0.05
N TYR A 288 31.56 -9.03 0.74
CA TYR A 288 31.67 -10.03 1.80
C TYR A 288 30.57 -11.08 1.65
N GLY A 289 30.85 -12.20 0.96
CA GLY A 289 29.96 -13.36 0.85
C GLY A 289 28.58 -13.15 0.18
N GLY A 290 28.05 -14.19 -0.48
CA GLY A 290 26.71 -14.16 -1.08
C GLY A 290 26.65 -13.45 -2.44
N ASP A 291 25.43 -13.05 -2.85
CA ASP A 291 25.20 -12.28 -4.07
C ASP A 291 25.39 -10.78 -3.76
N VAL A 292 26.49 -10.22 -4.26
CA VAL A 292 26.88 -8.82 -3.97
C VAL A 292 26.64 -7.94 -5.18
N ALA A 293 26.02 -6.79 -4.92
CA ALA A 293 25.64 -5.78 -5.91
C ALA A 293 26.71 -4.68 -6.03
N PHE A 294 27.00 -4.28 -7.26
CA PHE A 294 27.88 -3.16 -7.57
C PHE A 294 27.21 -2.26 -8.61
N ASP A 295 26.88 -1.04 -8.22
CA ASP A 295 26.20 -0.12 -9.12
C ASP A 295 27.16 0.40 -10.21
N ILE A 296 26.67 0.39 -11.44
CA ILE A 296 27.41 0.83 -12.62
C ILE A 296 26.88 2.22 -12.99
N PRO A 297 27.77 3.24 -13.08
CA PRO A 297 27.38 4.56 -13.56
C PRO A 297 26.82 4.49 -15.00
N LEU A 298 25.63 5.03 -15.22
CA LEU A 298 24.90 4.91 -16.50
C LEU A 298 25.67 5.53 -17.68
N GLU A 299 26.46 6.58 -17.43
CA GLU A 299 27.30 7.23 -18.44
C GLU A 299 28.34 6.28 -19.04
N LYS A 300 28.73 5.21 -18.32
CA LYS A 300 29.64 4.19 -18.84
C LYS A 300 28.99 3.31 -19.89
N ALA A 301 27.65 3.19 -19.88
CA ALA A 301 26.86 2.35 -20.78
C ALA A 301 26.28 3.10 -22.00
N GLU A 302 26.32 4.44 -22.01
CA GLU A 302 25.69 5.25 -23.06
C GLU A 302 26.24 4.94 -24.46
N GLY A 303 25.34 4.60 -25.39
CA GLY A 303 25.67 4.34 -26.79
C GLY A 303 26.46 3.05 -27.06
N LYS A 304 26.58 2.17 -26.06
CA LYS A 304 27.29 0.88 -26.16
C LYS A 304 26.32 -0.29 -26.20
N GLU A 305 26.74 -1.38 -26.85
CA GLU A 305 26.01 -2.65 -26.85
C GLU A 305 26.50 -3.63 -25.77
N LYS A 306 27.75 -3.47 -25.32
CA LYS A 306 28.41 -4.31 -24.31
C LYS A 306 29.32 -3.48 -23.43
N LEU A 307 29.62 -4.00 -22.24
CA LEU A 307 30.65 -3.50 -21.32
C LEU A 307 31.69 -4.60 -21.06
N THR A 308 32.97 -4.25 -21.12
CA THR A 308 34.07 -5.13 -20.72
C THR A 308 34.49 -4.82 -19.28
N PHE A 309 34.34 -5.79 -18.38
CA PHE A 309 34.83 -5.71 -17.01
C PHE A 309 36.23 -6.32 -16.94
N THR A 310 37.15 -5.68 -16.23
CA THR A 310 38.43 -6.26 -15.80
C THR A 310 38.53 -6.12 -14.29
N VAL A 311 38.66 -7.25 -13.59
CA VAL A 311 38.66 -7.34 -12.14
C VAL A 311 40.02 -7.82 -11.68
N THR A 312 40.66 -7.10 -10.76
CA THR A 312 41.99 -7.41 -10.24
C THR A 312 41.97 -7.51 -8.72
N MET A 313 42.45 -8.63 -8.16
CA MET A 313 42.51 -8.85 -6.71
C MET A 313 43.60 -7.99 -6.06
N LEU A 314 43.26 -7.25 -4.99
CA LEU A 314 44.18 -6.31 -4.32
C LEU A 314 44.83 -6.84 -3.03
N ASP A 315 44.09 -7.58 -2.22
CA ASP A 315 44.47 -7.93 -0.85
C ASP A 315 45.56 -9.02 -0.75
N GLU A 316 46.33 -9.01 0.35
CA GLU A 316 47.49 -9.93 0.53
C GLU A 316 47.13 -11.35 0.93
N GLU A 317 46.02 -11.54 1.63
CA GLU A 317 45.56 -12.83 2.14
C GLU A 317 44.12 -13.06 1.71
N GLY A 318 43.73 -14.32 1.50
CA GLY A 318 42.38 -14.68 1.07
C GLY A 318 42.23 -14.84 -0.45
N MET A 319 41.00 -15.08 -0.88
CA MET A 319 40.66 -15.34 -2.27
C MET A 319 39.43 -14.52 -2.66
N TYR A 320 39.44 -13.96 -3.86
CA TYR A 320 38.25 -13.43 -4.50
C TYR A 320 37.72 -14.51 -5.42
N ASN A 321 36.58 -15.14 -5.09
CA ASN A 321 35.97 -16.14 -5.96
C ASN A 321 34.75 -15.59 -6.69
N SER A 322 34.36 -16.27 -7.77
CA SER A 322 33.15 -15.95 -8.52
C SER A 322 32.62 -17.20 -9.19
N ASP A 323 31.33 -17.45 -8.97
CA ASP A 323 30.60 -18.55 -9.58
C ASP A 323 29.68 -18.05 -10.68
N TYR A 324 29.22 -16.81 -10.53
CA TYR A 324 28.23 -16.24 -11.43
C TYR A 324 28.31 -14.72 -11.39
N TYR A 325 28.08 -14.09 -12.54
CA TYR A 325 27.85 -12.65 -12.67
C TYR A 325 26.52 -12.39 -13.36
N TRP A 326 25.78 -11.37 -12.91
CA TRP A 326 24.62 -10.84 -13.61
C TRP A 326 24.79 -9.36 -13.84
N LEU A 327 24.36 -8.89 -14.99
CA LEU A 327 24.12 -7.47 -15.22
C LEU A 327 22.62 -7.24 -15.06
N GLY A 328 22.23 -6.51 -14.02
CA GLY A 328 20.84 -6.10 -13.76
C GLY A 328 20.59 -4.65 -14.20
N TYR A 329 19.33 -4.33 -14.49
CA TYR A 329 18.91 -2.97 -14.83
C TYR A 329 17.52 -2.64 -14.27
N VAL A 330 17.29 -1.39 -13.88
CA VAL A 330 15.97 -0.90 -13.44
C VAL A 330 15.29 -0.13 -14.56
N SER A 331 14.01 -0.42 -14.80
CA SER A 331 13.16 0.31 -15.74
C SER A 331 11.70 0.28 -15.27
N GLY A 332 11.05 1.45 -15.16
CA GLY A 332 9.67 1.54 -14.70
C GLY A 332 9.48 1.07 -13.26
N GLY A 333 10.47 1.34 -12.39
CA GLY A 333 10.46 0.93 -10.98
C GLY A 333 10.64 -0.57 -10.71
N LYS A 334 10.99 -1.37 -11.73
CA LYS A 334 11.26 -2.82 -11.61
C LYS A 334 12.67 -3.16 -12.06
N GLU A 335 13.26 -4.18 -11.45
CA GLU A 335 14.62 -4.66 -11.77
C GLU A 335 14.57 -5.90 -12.67
N TYR A 336 15.42 -5.96 -13.70
CA TYR A 336 15.46 -7.00 -14.72
C TYR A 336 16.89 -7.47 -14.99
N ILE A 337 17.06 -8.67 -15.56
CA ILE A 337 18.37 -9.19 -16.01
C ILE A 337 18.67 -8.66 -17.42
N ALA A 338 19.82 -8.00 -17.62
CA ALA A 338 20.35 -7.65 -18.94
C ALA A 338 21.21 -8.76 -19.54
N ASP A 339 22.10 -9.36 -18.75
CA ASP A 339 22.97 -10.46 -19.18
C ASP A 339 23.45 -11.30 -17.98
N SER A 340 23.93 -12.52 -18.20
CA SER A 340 24.38 -13.40 -17.13
C SER A 340 25.45 -14.42 -17.54
N LEU A 341 26.51 -14.54 -16.73
CA LEU A 341 27.69 -15.40 -16.95
C LEU A 341 27.81 -16.45 -15.85
N ASP A 342 27.77 -17.74 -16.22
CA ASP A 342 28.18 -18.85 -15.34
C ASP A 342 29.69 -19.07 -15.46
N VAL A 343 30.44 -18.71 -14.42
CA VAL A 343 31.90 -18.88 -14.40
C VAL A 343 32.19 -20.36 -14.19
N GLY A 344 32.92 -20.96 -15.14
CA GLY A 344 33.10 -22.42 -15.20
C GLY A 344 32.44 -23.12 -16.37
N SER A 345 31.40 -22.52 -16.96
CA SER A 345 30.84 -23.01 -18.22
C SER A 345 31.76 -22.57 -19.36
N ALA A 346 32.30 -23.53 -20.11
CA ALA A 346 33.17 -23.21 -21.22
C ALA A 346 32.41 -22.47 -22.34
N HIS A 347 31.13 -22.78 -22.51
CA HIS A 347 30.23 -22.06 -23.40
C HIS A 347 30.03 -20.61 -22.98
N ASP A 348 29.60 -20.35 -21.74
CA ASP A 348 29.34 -18.98 -21.28
C ASP A 348 30.63 -18.17 -21.19
N GLU A 349 31.74 -18.77 -20.75
CA GLU A 349 33.05 -18.14 -20.77
C GLU A 349 33.44 -17.72 -22.19
N ALA A 350 33.17 -18.56 -23.20
CA ALA A 350 33.41 -18.18 -24.59
C ALA A 350 32.45 -17.09 -25.08
N ALA A 351 31.16 -17.15 -24.71
CA ALA A 351 30.14 -16.18 -25.11
C ALA A 351 30.40 -14.78 -24.53
N HIS A 352 31.00 -14.71 -23.34
CA HIS A 352 31.34 -13.47 -22.64
C HIS A 352 32.81 -13.08 -22.80
N SER A 353 33.56 -13.71 -23.72
CA SER A 353 35.00 -13.45 -23.90
C SER A 353 35.79 -13.47 -22.57
N PHE A 354 35.42 -14.41 -21.69
CA PHE A 354 36.01 -14.52 -20.36
C PHE A 354 37.48 -14.94 -20.48
N ILE A 355 38.37 -14.17 -19.86
CA ILE A 355 39.81 -14.41 -19.83
C ILE A 355 40.28 -14.24 -18.41
N CYS A 356 41.17 -15.11 -17.93
CA CYS A 356 41.83 -14.96 -16.64
C CYS A 356 43.34 -15.20 -16.76
N ASP A 357 44.09 -14.77 -15.74
CA ASP A 357 45.52 -15.07 -15.67
C ASP A 357 45.80 -16.59 -15.66
N PRO A 358 47.00 -17.02 -16.13
CA PRO A 358 47.44 -18.40 -16.00
C PRO A 358 47.49 -18.83 -14.53
N GLU A 359 47.25 -20.12 -14.26
CA GLU A 359 47.34 -20.74 -12.92
C GLU A 359 46.21 -20.38 -11.93
N VAL A 360 45.12 -19.77 -12.37
CA VAL A 360 43.90 -19.62 -11.56
C VAL A 360 43.28 -21.01 -11.32
N PRO A 361 43.20 -21.50 -10.07
CA PRO A 361 42.62 -22.81 -9.79
C PRO A 361 41.10 -22.78 -9.98
N ALA A 362 40.57 -23.90 -10.47
CA ALA A 362 39.14 -24.17 -10.38
C ALA A 362 38.74 -24.19 -8.89
N TRP A 363 37.62 -23.55 -8.58
CA TRP A 363 37.08 -23.43 -7.24
C TRP A 363 35.90 -24.39 -7.07
N ASP A 364 35.92 -25.16 -5.98
CA ASP A 364 34.85 -26.09 -5.62
C ASP A 364 33.68 -25.27 -5.03
N SER A 365 32.99 -24.53 -5.89
CA SER A 365 31.98 -23.53 -5.51
C SER A 365 30.67 -24.07 -4.96
N PHE A 366 30.50 -25.38 -5.10
CA PHE A 366 29.20 -26.03 -5.03
C PHE A 366 28.47 -25.85 -3.69
N TYR A 367 29.20 -25.57 -2.59
CA TYR A 367 28.63 -25.29 -1.27
C TYR A 367 27.60 -24.15 -1.26
N LYS A 368 27.58 -23.26 -2.27
CA LYS A 368 26.86 -21.98 -2.27
C LYS A 368 25.92 -21.74 -3.46
N ARG A 369 25.63 -22.80 -4.25
CA ARG A 369 24.42 -22.81 -5.10
C ARG A 369 23.15 -23.08 -4.27
N PHE A 370 23.30 -23.51 -3.01
CA PHE A 370 22.28 -23.50 -1.95
C PHE A 370 22.16 -22.12 -1.31
N MET A 371 20.97 -21.79 -0.78
CA MET A 371 20.82 -20.56 0.03
C MET A 371 21.71 -20.60 1.27
N SER A 372 22.53 -19.56 1.43
CA SER A 372 23.38 -19.35 2.61
C SER A 372 22.57 -18.73 3.75
N THR A 373 22.97 -18.98 4.99
CA THR A 373 22.30 -18.54 6.23
C THR A 373 22.36 -17.03 6.51
N SER A 374 22.77 -16.21 5.54
CA SER A 374 23.15 -14.80 5.80
C SER A 374 22.85 -13.80 4.67
N SER A 375 22.11 -14.14 3.61
CA SER A 375 21.96 -13.20 2.47
C SER A 375 20.77 -13.47 1.55
N VAL A 376 20.51 -12.45 0.73
CA VAL A 376 19.65 -12.44 -0.47
C VAL A 376 20.31 -13.27 -1.59
N GLN A 377 19.53 -14.08 -2.32
CA GLN A 377 20.03 -14.89 -3.45
C GLN A 377 19.19 -14.67 -4.71
N ILE A 378 19.83 -14.36 -5.83
CA ILE A 378 19.21 -14.23 -7.16
C ILE A 378 18.86 -15.63 -7.69
N ILE A 379 17.62 -15.81 -8.12
CA ILE A 379 17.10 -17.09 -8.65
C ILE A 379 16.70 -17.01 -10.12
N THR A 380 17.13 -15.95 -10.80
CA THR A 380 16.85 -15.69 -12.21
C THR A 380 18.11 -15.44 -13.02
N ALA A 381 18.15 -15.89 -14.28
CA ALA A 381 19.35 -15.81 -15.11
C ALA A 381 19.10 -15.44 -16.59
N TYR A 382 17.85 -15.47 -17.06
CA TYR A 382 17.54 -15.21 -18.47
C TYR A 382 17.48 -13.70 -18.80
N PRO A 383 18.13 -13.19 -19.85
CA PRO A 383 18.02 -11.79 -20.25
C PRO A 383 16.57 -11.34 -20.54
N GLY A 384 16.13 -10.25 -19.92
CA GLY A 384 14.83 -9.62 -20.13
C GLY A 384 13.74 -10.01 -19.15
N ILE A 385 14.00 -10.94 -18.21
CA ILE A 385 13.06 -11.26 -17.12
C ILE A 385 13.33 -10.42 -15.88
N GLU A 386 12.30 -10.26 -15.04
CA GLU A 386 12.39 -9.58 -13.75
C GLU A 386 13.41 -10.30 -12.86
N LEU A 387 14.32 -9.54 -12.23
CA LEU A 387 15.34 -10.06 -11.35
C LEU A 387 14.69 -10.44 -10.03
N LYS A 388 14.58 -11.75 -9.77
CA LYS A 388 13.99 -12.26 -8.52
C LYS A 388 15.04 -12.67 -7.52
N LYS A 389 14.77 -12.34 -6.26
CA LYS A 389 15.63 -12.63 -5.12
C LYS A 389 14.86 -13.43 -4.06
N VAL A 390 15.53 -14.40 -3.45
CA VAL A 390 15.06 -15.09 -2.25
C VAL A 390 15.79 -14.53 -1.03
N VAL A 391 15.07 -14.20 0.03
CA VAL A 391 15.57 -13.53 1.23
C VAL A 391 15.43 -14.49 2.40
N ALA A 392 16.56 -14.94 2.94
CA ALA A 392 16.60 -15.72 4.18
C ALA A 392 15.86 -15.01 5.31
N PRO A 393 15.14 -15.71 6.21
CA PRO A 393 14.47 -15.05 7.30
C PRO A 393 15.43 -14.28 8.19
N ALA A 394 15.03 -13.07 8.52
CA ALA A 394 15.65 -12.24 9.54
C ALA A 394 14.57 -11.85 10.54
N VAL A 395 14.96 -11.75 11.81
CA VAL A 395 14.09 -11.27 12.88
C VAL A 395 14.80 -10.14 13.60
N THR A 396 14.09 -9.06 13.85
CA THR A 396 14.51 -7.98 14.75
C THR A 396 13.47 -7.81 15.85
N ALA A 397 13.95 -7.49 17.05
CA ALA A 397 13.11 -7.27 18.23
C ALA A 397 13.64 -6.03 18.94
N PRO A 398 13.21 -4.82 18.52
CA PRO A 398 13.62 -3.59 19.16
C PRO A 398 13.13 -3.52 20.62
N ASP A 399 13.78 -2.69 21.43
CA ASP A 399 13.26 -2.35 22.75
C ASP A 399 11.91 -1.63 22.60
N ALA A 400 10.93 -2.03 23.42
CA ALA A 400 9.58 -1.52 23.41
C ALA A 400 9.28 -0.78 24.73
N VAL A 401 8.53 0.31 24.63
CA VAL A 401 8.02 1.05 25.79
C VAL A 401 6.50 0.92 25.78
N LEU A 402 5.94 0.26 26.79
CA LEU A 402 4.51 0.06 26.97
C LEU A 402 3.99 0.93 28.12
N GLU A 403 2.69 1.21 28.12
CA GLU A 403 2.06 1.95 29.20
C GLU A 403 1.98 1.12 30.47
N LYS A 404 2.30 1.73 31.63
CA LYS A 404 2.12 1.11 32.94
C LYS A 404 0.64 0.85 33.21
N GLY A 405 0.26 -0.42 33.18
CA GLY A 405 -1.15 -0.85 33.26
C GLY A 405 -1.59 -1.68 32.06
N THR A 406 -0.76 -1.75 31.00
CA THR A 406 -0.93 -2.74 29.94
C THR A 406 -0.96 -4.13 30.57
N GLU A 407 -2.07 -4.85 30.40
CA GLU A 407 -2.25 -6.21 30.94
C GLU A 407 -1.94 -7.27 29.88
N ARG A 408 -2.00 -6.92 28.60
CA ARG A 408 -1.76 -7.82 27.46
C ARG A 408 -0.98 -7.09 26.36
N VAL A 409 -0.01 -7.78 25.78
CA VAL A 409 0.77 -7.28 24.64
C VAL A 409 0.87 -8.36 23.58
N ASP A 410 0.68 -7.99 22.32
CA ASP A 410 0.99 -8.89 21.21
C ASP A 410 2.47 -8.73 20.85
N LEU A 411 3.26 -9.78 21.10
CA LEU A 411 4.69 -9.76 20.81
C LEU A 411 4.99 -9.82 19.31
N ALA A 412 4.00 -10.16 18.46
CA ALA A 412 4.14 -10.06 17.01
C ALA A 412 4.19 -8.61 16.54
N ASP A 413 3.51 -7.69 17.23
CA ASP A 413 3.49 -6.26 16.89
C ASP A 413 4.80 -5.55 17.27
N LEU A 414 5.60 -6.16 18.14
CA LEU A 414 6.86 -5.58 18.63
C LEU A 414 8.09 -6.00 17.82
N ALA A 415 8.00 -7.06 17.00
CA ALA A 415 9.12 -7.62 16.26
C ALA A 415 8.87 -7.59 14.75
N ASP A 416 9.92 -7.33 13.98
CA ASP A 416 9.87 -7.41 12.52
C ASP A 416 10.52 -8.71 12.02
N ILE A 417 9.84 -9.39 11.08
CA ILE A 417 10.30 -10.64 10.48
C ILE A 417 10.25 -10.50 8.96
N SER A 418 11.42 -10.40 8.33
CA SER A 418 11.55 -10.25 6.87
C SER A 418 12.03 -11.55 6.22
N TYR A 419 11.33 -12.03 5.17
CA TYR A 419 11.74 -13.20 4.38
C TYR A 419 11.00 -13.26 3.05
N THR A 420 11.49 -14.05 2.08
CA THR A 420 10.72 -14.42 0.89
C THR A 420 10.86 -15.91 0.60
N SER A 421 9.77 -16.58 0.25
CA SER A 421 9.74 -18.00 -0.16
C SER A 421 10.23 -19.02 0.90
N PHE A 422 9.97 -18.76 2.18
CA PHE A 422 10.17 -19.73 3.27
C PHE A 422 8.87 -19.97 4.03
N ASP A 423 8.61 -21.21 4.41
CA ASP A 423 7.66 -21.50 5.48
C ASP A 423 8.37 -21.31 6.82
N ILE A 424 7.78 -20.55 7.73
CA ILE A 424 8.35 -20.29 9.06
C ILE A 424 7.37 -20.69 10.17
N GLU A 425 7.93 -21.07 11.29
CA GLU A 425 7.27 -21.21 12.57
C GLU A 425 7.85 -20.16 13.50
N THR A 426 6.98 -19.31 14.04
CA THR A 426 7.37 -18.27 15.00
C THR A 426 7.00 -18.71 16.41
N GLU A 427 7.95 -18.60 17.32
CA GLU A 427 7.73 -18.82 18.74
C GLU A 427 7.98 -17.53 19.51
N TYR A 428 7.01 -17.17 20.36
CA TYR A 428 7.08 -15.98 21.19
C TYR A 428 7.39 -16.37 22.63
N TYR A 429 8.30 -15.64 23.24
CA TYR A 429 8.70 -15.82 24.63
C TYR A 429 8.59 -14.50 25.37
N LEU A 430 8.03 -14.54 26.57
CA LEU A 430 8.08 -13.44 27.53
C LEU A 430 8.88 -13.90 28.75
N ASP A 431 9.89 -13.15 29.15
CA ASP A 431 10.80 -13.47 30.26
C ASP A 431 11.40 -14.88 30.18
N GLY A 432 11.67 -15.33 28.95
CA GLY A 432 12.17 -16.67 28.66
C GLY A 432 11.12 -17.79 28.75
N VAL A 433 9.84 -17.47 28.98
CA VAL A 433 8.72 -18.42 28.98
C VAL A 433 8.02 -18.43 27.63
N LYS A 434 7.95 -19.60 26.99
CA LYS A 434 7.24 -19.79 25.70
C LYS A 434 5.73 -19.59 25.87
N LEU A 435 5.12 -18.84 24.97
CA LEU A 435 3.68 -18.58 24.93
C LEU A 435 2.95 -19.59 24.01
N GLU A 436 1.64 -19.79 24.23
CA GLU A 436 0.79 -20.59 23.32
C GLU A 436 0.38 -19.84 22.04
N GLY A 437 0.63 -18.52 21.97
CA GLY A 437 0.42 -17.64 20.82
C GLY A 437 1.32 -16.39 20.96
N SER A 438 1.07 -15.35 20.17
CA SER A 438 1.87 -14.10 20.23
C SER A 438 1.47 -13.17 21.38
N VAL A 439 0.24 -13.30 21.88
CA VAL A 439 -0.30 -12.47 22.97
C VAL A 439 0.20 -12.95 24.33
N ALA A 440 0.94 -12.09 25.03
CA ALA A 440 1.42 -12.31 26.38
C ALA A 440 0.55 -11.57 27.41
N GLU A 441 0.27 -12.20 28.55
CA GLU A 441 -0.23 -11.50 29.74
C GLU A 441 0.97 -10.99 30.55
N ILE A 442 1.01 -9.67 30.80
CA ILE A 442 2.10 -9.02 31.52
C ILE A 442 1.59 -8.44 32.83
N SER A 443 2.30 -8.70 33.93
CA SER A 443 1.88 -8.26 35.26
C SER A 443 2.68 -7.04 35.72
N GLY A 444 2.13 -5.85 35.47
CA GLY A 444 2.35 -4.61 36.24
C GLY A 444 3.79 -4.12 36.44
N GLY A 445 4.25 -3.24 35.53
CA GLY A 445 5.21 -2.16 35.82
C GLY A 445 6.69 -2.54 36.03
N GLU A 446 7.05 -3.82 35.99
CA GLU A 446 8.44 -4.29 35.99
C GLU A 446 8.90 -4.53 34.55
N GLY A 447 10.14 -4.17 34.18
CA GLY A 447 10.62 -4.42 32.83
C GLY A 447 10.63 -5.91 32.47
N HIS A 448 10.10 -6.25 31.30
CA HIS A 448 10.11 -7.61 30.77
C HIS A 448 11.10 -7.73 29.63
N THR A 449 11.47 -8.96 29.29
CA THR A 449 12.18 -9.28 28.04
C THR A 449 11.24 -10.06 27.16
N TYR A 450 11.26 -9.79 25.86
CA TYR A 450 10.55 -10.62 24.90
C TYR A 450 11.52 -11.13 23.85
N THR A 451 11.35 -12.39 23.47
CA THR A 451 12.16 -13.03 22.45
C THR A 451 11.23 -13.57 21.38
N VAL A 452 11.48 -13.16 20.14
CA VAL A 452 10.82 -13.74 18.97
C VAL A 452 11.82 -14.66 18.31
N LYS A 453 11.44 -15.93 18.20
CA LYS A 453 12.24 -16.95 17.54
C LYS A 453 11.56 -17.34 16.25
N VAL A 454 12.33 -17.36 15.18
CA VAL A 454 11.86 -17.79 13.87
C VAL A 454 12.62 -19.04 13.49
N LYS A 455 11.87 -20.05 13.08
CA LYS A 455 12.39 -21.33 12.63
C LYS A 455 11.82 -21.61 11.26
N CYS A 456 12.68 -21.78 10.27
CA CYS A 456 12.22 -22.25 8.97
C CYS A 456 11.68 -23.68 9.11
N LEU A 457 10.47 -23.88 8.60
CA LEU A 457 9.87 -25.19 8.50
C LEU A 457 10.41 -25.89 7.26
N PRO A 458 10.74 -27.19 7.36
CA PRO A 458 11.03 -27.98 6.17
C PRO A 458 9.79 -28.07 5.29
N TYR A 459 9.98 -27.94 3.98
CA TYR A 459 8.92 -28.03 2.97
C TYR A 459 8.12 -29.36 3.05
N ASN A 460 8.74 -30.45 3.52
CA ASN A 460 8.03 -31.69 3.82
C ASN A 460 8.70 -32.55 4.91
N THR A 461 7.96 -33.54 5.42
CA THR A 461 8.43 -34.48 6.47
C THR A 461 9.61 -35.37 6.05
N TYR A 462 10.02 -35.34 4.78
CA TYR A 462 11.06 -36.20 4.22
C TYR A 462 12.42 -35.49 4.04
N SER A 463 12.55 -34.19 4.31
CA SER A 463 13.83 -33.52 4.47
C SER A 463 14.52 -34.00 5.78
N GLN A 464 14.85 -35.28 5.84
CA GLN A 464 15.41 -36.06 6.94
C GLN A 464 14.80 -35.85 8.35
N LEU A 465 14.56 -36.96 9.04
CA LEU A 465 14.42 -36.98 10.50
C LEU A 465 15.65 -36.32 11.16
N GLY A 466 15.55 -35.03 11.49
CA GLY A 466 16.57 -34.27 12.20
C GLY A 466 17.32 -33.18 11.42
N ALA A 467 17.01 -32.91 10.14
CA ALA A 467 17.59 -31.75 9.44
C ALA A 467 16.80 -30.48 9.76
N VAL A 468 17.49 -29.43 10.21
CA VAL A 468 16.90 -28.12 10.49
C VAL A 468 17.08 -27.25 9.24
N ALA A 469 16.01 -26.59 8.77
CA ALA A 469 16.04 -25.77 7.56
C ALA A 469 16.95 -24.55 7.70
N PHE A 470 17.00 -23.96 8.89
CA PHE A 470 17.89 -22.89 9.31
C PHE A 470 18.21 -23.12 10.78
N ASN A 471 19.34 -22.60 11.28
CA ASN A 471 19.45 -22.44 12.74
C ASN A 471 18.31 -21.52 13.19
N GLU A 472 17.70 -21.84 14.33
CA GLU A 472 16.75 -20.95 15.01
C GLU A 472 17.37 -19.55 15.08
N ILE A 473 16.75 -18.58 14.42
CA ILE A 473 17.12 -17.18 14.56
C ILE A 473 16.23 -16.57 15.63
N SER A 474 16.81 -15.74 16.48
CA SER A 474 16.08 -15.11 17.56
C SER A 474 16.54 -13.68 17.73
N ALA A 475 15.59 -12.78 17.90
CA ALA A 475 15.86 -11.45 18.40
C ALA A 475 15.20 -11.27 19.75
N THR A 476 15.83 -10.48 20.62
CA THR A 476 15.31 -10.17 21.95
C THR A 476 15.29 -8.67 22.11
N GLY A 477 14.14 -8.15 22.49
CA GLY A 477 13.96 -6.77 22.92
C GLY A 477 13.55 -6.70 24.39
N ASN A 478 13.73 -5.54 24.99
CA ASN A 478 13.26 -5.25 26.34
C ASN A 478 11.93 -4.50 26.27
N ILE A 479 10.94 -4.94 27.04
CA ILE A 479 9.74 -4.17 27.33
C ILE A 479 9.99 -3.37 28.61
N THR A 480 9.94 -2.06 28.50
CA THR A 480 9.93 -1.15 29.64
C THR A 480 8.55 -0.54 29.79
N PHE A 481 8.18 -0.17 31.02
CA PHE A 481 6.90 0.48 31.28
C PHE A 481 7.13 1.95 31.55
N SER A 482 6.54 2.81 30.73
CA SER A 482 6.41 4.23 31.06
C SER A 482 5.27 4.39 32.06
N GLU A 483 5.46 5.16 33.13
CA GLU A 483 4.33 5.61 33.92
C GLU A 483 3.41 6.41 33.01
N THR A 484 2.20 5.92 32.72
CA THR A 484 1.10 6.79 32.35
C THR A 484 0.71 7.57 33.61
N GLU A 485 1.55 8.54 33.98
CA GLU A 485 0.92 9.82 34.24
C GLU A 485 0.21 10.17 32.93
N THR A 486 -1.08 10.50 32.99
CA THR A 486 -1.65 11.37 31.97
C THR A 486 -0.74 12.58 32.01
N SER A 487 0.24 12.67 31.10
CA SER A 487 1.17 13.78 31.12
C SER A 487 0.32 14.98 30.76
N VAL A 488 0.06 15.81 31.76
CA VAL A 488 -0.75 16.99 31.57
C VAL A 488 0.20 18.08 31.17
N VAL A 489 0.20 18.46 29.90
CA VAL A 489 0.99 19.61 29.46
C VAL A 489 0.28 20.84 29.98
N THR A 490 0.99 21.64 30.78
CA THR A 490 0.48 22.87 31.35
C THR A 490 1.09 24.03 30.60
N LEU A 491 0.27 24.77 29.86
CA LEU A 491 0.69 25.88 29.00
C LEU A 491 0.11 27.19 29.49
N ASN A 492 0.92 28.25 29.58
CA ASN A 492 0.38 29.58 29.88
C ASN A 492 -0.18 30.22 28.60
N ARG A 493 -1.29 30.93 28.72
CA ARG A 493 -1.93 31.68 27.62
C ARG A 493 -0.96 32.63 26.90
N ASP A 494 -0.09 33.30 27.65
CA ASP A 494 0.87 34.25 27.07
C ASP A 494 1.96 33.53 26.27
N ASP A 495 2.41 32.36 26.72
CA ASP A 495 3.38 31.53 26.00
C ASP A 495 2.75 30.95 24.71
N ILE A 496 1.49 30.50 24.79
CA ILE A 496 0.72 30.06 23.60
C ILE A 496 0.63 31.20 22.58
N TYR A 497 0.26 32.40 23.03
CA TYR A 497 0.19 33.58 22.17
C TYR A 497 1.55 33.88 21.53
N ASP A 498 2.63 33.92 22.32
CA ASP A 498 3.98 34.25 21.84
C ASP A 498 4.48 33.25 20.79
N LYS A 499 4.22 31.95 20.99
CA LYS A 499 4.58 30.88 20.05
C LYS A 499 3.76 30.93 18.76
N ILE A 500 2.44 31.08 18.83
CA ILE A 500 1.59 31.20 17.62
C ILE A 500 1.95 32.47 16.83
N PHE A 501 2.16 33.59 17.51
CA PHE A 501 2.57 34.83 16.85
C PHE A 501 3.95 34.66 16.18
N GLY A 502 4.90 34.03 16.88
CA GLY A 502 6.24 33.72 16.36
C GLY A 502 6.18 32.84 15.12
N GLY A 503 5.37 31.78 15.15
CA GLY A 503 5.14 30.90 14.00
C GLY A 503 4.52 31.62 12.81
N TRP A 504 3.44 32.37 13.03
CA TRP A 504 2.77 33.11 11.95
C TRP A 504 3.64 34.20 11.32
N ALA A 505 4.43 34.91 12.13
CA ALA A 505 5.43 35.86 11.63
C ALA A 505 6.54 35.14 10.86
N GLY A 506 7.02 34.01 11.39
CA GLY A 506 8.00 33.14 10.76
C GLY A 506 7.56 32.67 9.37
N ALA A 507 6.32 32.18 9.23
CA ALA A 507 5.72 31.79 7.95
C ALA A 507 5.85 32.91 6.91
N ASN A 508 5.36 34.10 7.24
CA ASN A 508 5.35 35.24 6.34
C ASN A 508 6.77 35.74 6.00
N TRP A 509 7.72 35.65 6.93
CA TRP A 509 9.11 36.02 6.65
C TRP A 509 9.81 34.98 5.77
N GLY A 510 9.54 33.70 5.99
CA GLY A 510 10.06 32.57 5.21
C GLY A 510 9.60 32.62 3.76
N ILE A 511 8.28 32.73 3.53
CA ILE A 511 7.68 32.86 2.18
C ILE A 511 8.41 33.94 1.39
N TYR A 512 8.47 35.15 1.93
CA TYR A 512 9.01 36.29 1.21
C TYR A 512 10.54 36.23 1.06
N ALA A 513 11.26 35.53 1.93
CA ALA A 513 12.68 35.25 1.71
C ALA A 513 12.91 34.18 0.62
N GLY A 514 11.98 33.24 0.45
CA GLY A 514 12.07 32.15 -0.52
C GLY A 514 11.53 32.47 -1.93
N LEU A 515 10.56 33.39 -2.06
CA LEU A 515 9.85 33.70 -3.31
C LEU A 515 10.75 33.94 -4.53
N ASP A 516 11.81 34.75 -4.40
CA ASP A 516 12.70 35.08 -5.53
C ASP A 516 13.58 33.89 -5.99
N THR A 517 13.58 32.81 -5.20
CA THR A 517 14.40 31.61 -5.41
C THR A 517 13.58 30.33 -5.63
N GLU A 518 12.26 30.43 -5.57
CA GLU A 518 11.30 29.38 -5.87
C GLU A 518 11.59 28.74 -7.25
N CYS A 519 11.80 27.43 -7.26
CA CYS A 519 12.12 26.62 -8.43
C CYS A 519 13.37 27.06 -9.23
N VAL A 520 14.20 27.99 -8.70
CA VAL A 520 15.41 28.48 -9.39
C VAL A 520 16.58 27.50 -9.22
N TYR A 521 16.73 26.95 -8.01
CA TYR A 521 17.89 26.17 -7.57
C TYR A 521 17.58 24.67 -7.42
N ASN A 522 16.98 24.06 -8.46
CA ASN A 522 16.56 22.66 -8.40
C ASN A 522 17.75 21.69 -8.53
N ASP A 523 18.66 21.98 -9.46
CA ASP A 523 19.78 21.08 -9.73
C ASP A 523 20.96 21.25 -8.77
N GLN A 524 21.14 22.44 -8.24
CA GLN A 524 22.25 22.82 -7.38
C GLN A 524 21.76 23.87 -6.38
N PRO A 525 22.29 23.88 -5.15
CA PRO A 525 21.91 24.89 -4.16
C PRO A 525 22.29 26.30 -4.63
N SER A 526 21.68 27.32 -4.02
CA SER A 526 22.04 28.72 -4.26
C SER A 526 23.54 28.94 -4.02
N PRO A 527 24.28 29.64 -4.91
CA PRO A 527 25.71 29.90 -4.71
C PRO A 527 25.97 30.93 -3.61
N GLU A 528 24.94 31.65 -3.17
CA GLU A 528 25.02 32.61 -2.08
C GLU A 528 25.19 31.89 -0.74
N THR A 529 25.74 32.60 0.24
CA THR A 529 25.93 32.12 1.62
C THR A 529 25.01 32.83 2.62
N GLU A 530 24.37 33.91 2.20
CA GLU A 530 23.45 34.74 2.99
C GLU A 530 22.13 34.88 2.22
N ILE A 531 21.04 35.10 2.95
CA ILE A 531 19.70 35.32 2.35
C ILE A 531 19.33 36.79 2.38
N GLU A 532 18.50 37.21 1.42
CA GLU A 532 17.88 38.53 1.42
C GLU A 532 16.50 38.47 2.08
N TRP A 533 16.35 39.15 3.22
CA TRP A 533 15.06 39.27 3.88
C TRP A 533 14.18 40.30 3.19
N LEU A 534 13.14 39.86 2.47
CA LEU A 534 12.16 40.74 1.84
C LEU A 534 11.03 41.13 2.81
N LEU A 535 11.37 41.93 3.82
CA LEU A 535 10.43 42.41 4.84
C LEU A 535 9.73 43.70 4.39
N GLY A 536 8.42 43.79 4.64
CA GLY A 536 7.60 44.95 4.30
C GLY A 536 6.63 45.36 5.40
N ASP A 537 5.91 46.47 5.19
CA ASP A 537 4.89 46.98 6.13
C ASP A 537 3.65 46.06 6.24
N ALA A 538 3.42 45.21 5.24
CA ALA A 538 2.35 44.22 5.17
C ALA A 538 2.72 43.09 4.19
N TYR A 539 2.13 41.92 4.41
CA TYR A 539 2.36 40.71 3.61
C TYR A 539 1.10 40.37 2.84
N CYS A 540 1.20 40.27 1.52
CA CYS A 540 0.11 39.78 0.68
C CYS A 540 -0.03 38.26 0.81
N THR A 541 -1.25 37.80 0.60
CA THR A 541 -1.66 36.39 0.51
C THR A 541 -0.84 35.62 -0.52
N ASP A 542 -0.33 34.49 -0.08
CA ASP A 542 0.37 33.45 -0.86
C ASP A 542 -0.32 32.10 -0.62
N ASP A 543 -0.24 31.10 -1.50
CA ASP A 543 -0.94 29.82 -1.30
C ASP A 543 -0.57 29.12 0.01
N ASP A 544 0.68 29.21 0.44
CA ASP A 544 1.17 28.63 1.70
C ASP A 544 0.36 29.08 2.93
N THR A 545 -0.13 30.33 2.96
CA THR A 545 -0.83 30.87 4.15
C THR A 545 -2.33 31.02 3.95
N ASN A 546 -2.79 31.04 2.71
CA ASN A 546 -4.14 31.49 2.40
C ASN A 546 -5.18 30.37 2.44
N VAL A 547 -4.75 29.11 2.27
CA VAL A 547 -5.61 27.94 2.43
C VAL A 547 -5.73 27.60 3.92
N GLU A 548 -4.64 27.69 4.68
CA GLU A 548 -4.70 27.66 6.15
C GLU A 548 -5.64 28.73 6.72
N TYR A 549 -5.60 29.93 6.16
CA TYR A 549 -6.49 31.01 6.58
C TYR A 549 -7.97 30.72 6.28
N MET A 550 -8.25 29.98 5.20
CA MET A 550 -9.57 29.43 4.93
C MET A 550 -9.94 28.34 5.94
N PHE A 551 -9.04 27.44 6.31
CA PHE A 551 -9.31 26.44 7.36
C PHE A 551 -9.64 27.08 8.70
N LEU A 552 -8.92 28.14 9.08
CA LEU A 552 -9.25 28.95 10.25
C LEU A 552 -10.65 29.56 10.16
N HIS A 553 -11.01 30.13 9.00
CA HIS A 553 -12.35 30.65 8.74
C HIS A 553 -13.42 29.56 8.90
N MET A 554 -13.18 28.38 8.34
CA MET A 554 -14.11 27.27 8.42
C MET A 554 -14.31 26.82 9.87
N MET A 555 -13.26 26.71 10.67
CA MET A 555 -13.37 26.40 12.11
C MET A 555 -14.21 27.45 12.87
N GLU A 556 -14.15 28.71 12.46
CA GLU A 556 -14.95 29.78 13.05
C GLU A 556 -16.43 29.70 12.67
N VAL A 557 -16.72 29.37 11.41
CA VAL A 557 -18.09 29.33 10.86
C VAL A 557 -18.82 28.06 11.27
N TYR A 558 -18.15 26.93 11.18
CA TYR A 558 -18.75 25.60 11.32
C TYR A 558 -18.45 24.95 12.66
N GLY A 559 -17.46 25.45 13.42
CA GLY A 559 -16.97 24.81 14.63
C GLY A 559 -15.77 23.92 14.36
N VAL A 560 -15.02 23.60 15.41
CA VAL A 560 -13.74 22.89 15.28
C VAL A 560 -13.90 21.40 14.97
N ASN A 561 -15.09 20.81 15.16
CA ASN A 561 -15.31 19.37 14.98
C ASN A 561 -16.52 19.04 14.07
N ASP A 562 -17.25 20.03 13.58
CA ASP A 562 -18.56 19.83 12.90
C ASP A 562 -18.50 20.19 11.40
N ILE A 563 -17.32 20.07 10.79
CA ILE A 563 -17.09 20.40 9.37
C ILE A 563 -17.20 19.13 8.55
N SER A 564 -18.03 19.18 7.51
CA SER A 564 -18.19 18.09 6.54
C SER A 564 -17.27 18.27 5.33
N TYR A 565 -16.94 17.20 4.59
CA TYR A 565 -16.32 17.32 3.27
C TYR A 565 -17.18 18.04 2.24
N ASP A 566 -18.51 18.07 2.41
CA ASP A 566 -19.38 18.93 1.60
C ASP A 566 -19.12 20.42 1.91
N ASP A 567 -18.96 20.76 3.19
CA ASP A 567 -18.59 22.12 3.60
C ASP A 567 -17.20 22.50 3.13
N PHE A 568 -16.24 21.57 3.25
CA PHE A 568 -14.92 21.73 2.66
C PHE A 568 -15.03 22.03 1.17
N ALA A 569 -15.75 21.20 0.41
CA ALA A 569 -15.86 21.38 -1.02
C ALA A 569 -16.49 22.74 -1.37
N GLU A 570 -17.55 23.15 -0.67
CA GLU A 570 -18.20 24.45 -0.90
C GLU A 570 -17.27 25.63 -0.58
N GLU A 571 -16.58 25.60 0.57
CA GLU A 571 -15.64 26.63 1.01
C GLU A 571 -14.41 26.70 0.11
N PHE A 572 -13.83 25.55 -0.22
CA PHE A 572 -12.68 25.43 -1.10
C PHE A 572 -13.01 25.94 -2.51
N LEU A 573 -14.16 25.56 -3.08
CA LEU A 573 -14.62 26.08 -4.38
C LEU A 573 -14.89 27.58 -4.36
N PHE A 574 -15.40 28.11 -3.24
CA PHE A 574 -15.72 29.52 -3.09
C PHE A 574 -14.48 30.41 -2.88
N HIS A 575 -13.55 29.99 -2.01
CA HIS A 575 -12.39 30.77 -1.62
C HIS A 575 -11.18 30.53 -2.54
N CYS A 576 -10.94 29.30 -2.98
CA CYS A 576 -9.77 28.92 -3.78
C CYS A 576 -10.02 29.00 -5.30
N GLN A 577 -10.60 30.12 -5.77
CA GLN A 577 -10.98 30.31 -7.19
C GLN A 577 -9.79 30.45 -8.15
N ASN A 578 -8.65 30.91 -7.66
CA ASN A 578 -7.41 31.16 -8.39
C ASN A 578 -6.21 31.11 -7.43
N TYR A 579 -4.97 31.10 -7.97
CA TYR A 579 -3.75 31.02 -7.16
C TYR A 579 -3.80 29.83 -6.19
N VAL A 580 -4.04 28.65 -6.79
CA VAL A 580 -3.84 27.31 -6.22
C VAL A 580 -3.21 26.48 -7.34
N TRP A 581 -2.30 25.58 -7.00
CA TRP A 581 -1.47 24.86 -7.96
C TRP A 581 -1.64 23.35 -7.79
N CYS A 582 -0.95 22.58 -8.63
CA CYS A 582 -0.78 21.13 -8.51
C CYS A 582 -1.97 20.36 -7.89
N ALA A 583 -1.80 19.80 -6.68
CA ALA A 583 -2.81 18.93 -6.09
C ALA A 583 -4.07 19.70 -5.69
N ASN A 584 -3.94 20.93 -5.20
CA ASN A 584 -5.08 21.79 -4.87
C ASN A 584 -5.91 22.17 -6.08
N LEU A 585 -5.24 22.50 -7.18
CA LEU A 585 -5.88 22.84 -8.45
C LEU A 585 -6.64 21.62 -8.98
N GLU A 586 -6.02 20.45 -8.99
CA GLU A 586 -6.66 19.23 -9.47
C GLU A 586 -7.81 18.80 -8.56
N ALA A 587 -7.64 18.86 -7.24
CA ALA A 587 -8.71 18.60 -6.27
C ALA A 587 -9.90 19.55 -6.49
N ARG A 588 -9.66 20.83 -6.76
CA ARG A 588 -10.71 21.80 -7.08
C ARG A 588 -11.49 21.41 -8.34
N GLU A 589 -10.79 21.06 -9.42
CA GLU A 589 -11.46 20.68 -10.68
C GLU A 589 -12.21 19.34 -10.53
N LEU A 590 -11.69 18.42 -9.72
CA LEU A 590 -12.39 17.18 -9.34
C LEU A 590 -13.68 17.49 -8.56
N MET A 591 -13.63 18.38 -7.57
CA MET A 591 -14.82 18.82 -6.83
C MET A 591 -15.86 19.49 -7.74
N ARG A 592 -15.43 20.33 -8.69
CA ARG A 592 -16.34 20.90 -9.70
C ARG A 592 -17.03 19.82 -10.55
N SER A 593 -16.32 18.74 -10.86
CA SER A 593 -16.86 17.60 -11.60
C SER A 593 -17.74 16.65 -10.78
N GLY A 594 -17.91 16.91 -9.47
CA GLY A 594 -18.72 16.10 -8.55
C GLY A 594 -17.95 15.03 -7.79
N VAL A 595 -16.62 14.99 -7.88
CA VAL A 595 -15.78 14.12 -7.05
C VAL A 595 -15.46 14.84 -5.75
N LEU A 596 -16.21 14.51 -4.70
CA LEU A 596 -16.08 15.15 -3.39
C LEU A 596 -14.88 14.61 -2.59
N PRO A 597 -14.33 15.39 -1.65
CA PRO A 597 -13.36 14.90 -0.69
C PRO A 597 -13.88 13.70 0.11
N PRO A 598 -13.00 12.76 0.54
CA PRO A 598 -11.55 12.78 0.32
C PRO A 598 -11.14 12.19 -1.04
N MET A 599 -12.07 11.77 -1.89
CA MET A 599 -11.72 11.18 -3.20
C MET A 599 -10.97 12.16 -4.10
N SER A 600 -11.21 13.46 -3.95
CA SER A 600 -10.49 14.52 -4.67
C SER A 600 -8.99 14.59 -4.36
N GLY A 601 -8.52 14.02 -3.24
CA GLY A 601 -7.09 13.93 -2.91
C GLY A 601 -6.46 12.58 -3.28
N GLN A 602 -7.27 11.52 -3.40
CA GLN A 602 -6.79 10.16 -3.61
C GLN A 602 -6.01 10.00 -4.92
N LYS A 603 -4.91 9.23 -4.87
CA LYS A 603 -4.04 8.88 -6.01
C LYS A 603 -4.79 8.32 -7.22
N LYS A 604 -5.94 7.68 -6.98
CA LYS A 604 -6.80 7.12 -8.03
C LYS A 604 -7.43 8.21 -8.92
N TYR A 605 -7.73 9.38 -8.36
CA TYR A 605 -8.47 10.44 -9.04
C TYR A 605 -7.62 11.70 -9.26
N ASN A 606 -6.75 12.03 -8.31
CA ASN A 606 -5.86 13.18 -8.39
C ASN A 606 -4.47 12.73 -8.88
N SER A 607 -4.09 13.13 -10.08
CA SER A 607 -2.80 12.78 -10.66
C SER A 607 -1.61 13.49 -9.99
N GLN A 608 -1.90 14.56 -9.23
CA GLN A 608 -0.95 15.38 -8.48
C GLN A 608 -0.97 15.08 -6.96
N TRP A 609 -1.60 13.99 -6.53
CA TRP A 609 -1.77 13.60 -5.10
C TRP A 609 -0.49 13.64 -4.24
N SER A 610 0.69 13.50 -4.86
CA SER A 610 2.01 13.47 -4.21
C SER A 610 2.77 14.78 -4.31
N ALA A 611 2.14 15.86 -4.79
CA ALA A 611 2.72 17.20 -4.74
C ALA A 611 2.67 17.75 -3.31
N ILE A 612 3.45 18.81 -3.06
CA ILE A 612 3.65 19.39 -1.74
C ILE A 612 2.40 20.06 -1.16
N ASP A 613 1.37 20.33 -1.96
CA ASP A 613 0.14 21.06 -1.60
C ASP A 613 -0.48 20.64 -0.26
N ALA A 614 -0.51 19.35 0.08
CA ALA A 614 -1.06 18.90 1.36
C ALA A 614 -0.24 19.39 2.57
N GLN A 615 1.06 19.61 2.40
CA GLN A 615 2.01 19.96 3.46
C GLN A 615 2.01 21.43 3.79
N ILE A 616 1.83 22.29 2.79
CA ILE A 616 1.91 23.76 2.94
C ILE A 616 0.68 24.35 3.64
N GLU A 617 -0.27 23.52 4.05
CA GLU A 617 -1.56 23.94 4.62
C GLU A 617 -1.85 23.30 5.98
N SER A 618 -0.82 22.82 6.68
CA SER A 618 -0.98 21.84 7.77
C SER A 618 -0.65 22.39 9.16
N GLU A 619 0.20 23.41 9.25
CA GLU A 619 0.74 24.01 10.46
C GLU A 619 -0.36 24.60 11.35
N ILE A 620 -1.42 25.14 10.74
CA ILE A 620 -2.60 25.68 11.43
C ILE A 620 -3.26 24.64 12.35
N PHE A 621 -3.22 23.36 11.99
CA PHE A 621 -3.76 22.28 12.82
C PHE A 621 -2.90 22.03 14.06
N GLY A 622 -1.59 22.23 13.96
CA GLY A 622 -0.70 22.22 15.12
C GLY A 622 -0.88 23.45 16.02
N MET A 623 -1.02 24.64 15.43
CA MET A 623 -1.25 25.88 16.18
C MET A 623 -2.61 25.89 16.91
N THR A 624 -3.62 25.20 16.37
CA THR A 624 -4.94 25.05 17.00
C THR A 624 -5.03 23.85 17.95
N ALA A 625 -4.01 23.00 18.04
CA ALA A 625 -3.94 21.87 18.98
C ALA A 625 -2.73 21.99 19.93
N PRO A 626 -2.62 23.07 20.72
CA PRO A 626 -1.41 23.35 21.49
C PRO A 626 -1.14 22.25 22.53
N GLY A 627 0.03 21.63 22.45
CA GLY A 627 0.44 20.53 23.32
C GLY A 627 -0.28 19.21 23.07
N ASN A 628 -1.03 19.07 21.96
CA ASN A 628 -1.74 17.85 21.61
C ASN A 628 -1.40 17.37 20.17
N PRO A 629 -0.21 16.76 19.97
CA PRO A 629 0.19 16.27 18.65
C PRO A 629 -0.72 15.16 18.09
N VAL A 630 -1.43 14.42 18.94
CA VAL A 630 -2.37 13.38 18.48
C VAL A 630 -3.60 13.98 17.81
N ASP A 631 -4.18 15.04 18.38
CA ASP A 631 -5.28 15.77 17.73
C ASP A 631 -4.78 16.45 16.44
N ALA A 632 -3.61 17.08 16.47
CA ALA A 632 -3.00 17.70 15.31
C ALA A 632 -2.83 16.72 14.14
N TYR A 633 -2.32 15.50 14.40
CA TYR A 633 -2.18 14.43 13.41
C TYR A 633 -3.53 14.05 12.78
N LYS A 634 -4.53 13.76 13.61
CA LYS A 634 -5.83 13.26 13.11
C LYS A 634 -6.60 14.33 12.36
N ARG A 635 -6.54 15.56 12.85
CA ARG A 635 -7.18 16.73 12.24
C ARG A 635 -6.55 16.99 10.89
N SER A 636 -5.23 17.22 10.85
CA SER A 636 -4.52 17.46 9.59
C SER A 636 -4.79 16.37 8.56
N LYS A 637 -4.69 15.07 8.93
CA LYS A 637 -5.02 13.97 8.01
C LYS A 637 -6.40 14.09 7.38
N TRP A 638 -7.43 14.40 8.17
CA TRP A 638 -8.78 14.56 7.65
C TRP A 638 -8.85 15.73 6.65
N TRP A 639 -8.32 16.89 7.01
CA TRP A 639 -8.39 18.08 6.17
C TRP A 639 -7.62 17.92 4.86
N VAL A 640 -6.37 17.48 4.94
CA VAL A 640 -5.46 17.45 3.79
C VAL A 640 -5.67 16.23 2.88
N SER A 641 -6.41 15.20 3.35
CA SER A 641 -6.90 14.11 2.48
C SER A 641 -7.86 14.60 1.39
N ALA A 642 -8.37 15.83 1.49
CA ALA A 642 -9.15 16.44 0.42
C ALA A 642 -8.30 16.76 -0.83
N VAL A 643 -6.99 16.91 -0.68
CA VAL A 643 -6.09 17.41 -1.73
C VAL A 643 -4.88 16.52 -1.98
N GLY A 644 -4.49 15.64 -1.05
CA GLY A 644 -3.39 14.69 -1.21
C GLY A 644 -3.70 13.26 -0.76
N ASP A 645 -2.74 12.35 -0.94
CA ASP A 645 -2.81 10.95 -0.52
C ASP A 645 -1.45 10.43 -0.03
N GLY A 646 -1.42 9.28 0.64
CA GLY A 646 -0.21 8.58 1.09
C GLY A 646 0.81 9.47 1.81
N VAL A 647 2.08 9.37 1.39
CA VAL A 647 3.22 10.09 2.01
C VAL A 647 3.04 11.61 2.07
N ALA A 648 2.32 12.23 1.13
CA ALA A 648 2.08 13.67 1.17
C ALA A 648 1.22 14.06 2.38
N VAL A 649 0.19 13.26 2.67
CA VAL A 649 -0.71 13.44 3.82
C VAL A 649 0.00 13.11 5.14
N GLU A 650 0.83 12.07 5.19
CA GLU A 650 1.60 11.74 6.40
C GLU A 650 2.64 12.81 6.72
N ASN A 651 3.33 13.35 5.71
CA ASN A 651 4.29 14.45 5.88
C ASN A 651 3.60 15.73 6.38
N ALA A 652 2.42 16.05 5.85
CA ALA A 652 1.61 17.19 6.32
C ALA A 652 1.21 16.99 7.80
N ALA A 653 0.74 15.79 8.14
CA ALA A 653 0.39 15.48 9.51
C ALA A 653 1.59 15.55 10.47
N TYR A 654 2.78 15.17 9.99
CA TYR A 654 4.03 15.31 10.73
C TYR A 654 4.35 16.78 11.07
N TYR A 655 4.19 17.72 10.12
CA TYR A 655 4.37 19.14 10.40
C TYR A 655 3.39 19.68 11.44
N ALA A 656 2.11 19.33 11.32
CA ALA A 656 1.11 19.68 12.33
C ALA A 656 1.50 19.16 13.73
N MET A 657 2.05 17.94 13.81
CA MET A 657 2.55 17.37 15.07
C MET A 657 3.77 18.12 15.63
N LEU A 658 4.71 18.55 14.77
CA LEU A 658 5.85 19.38 15.20
C LEU A 658 5.36 20.70 15.78
N CYS A 659 4.44 21.40 15.11
CA CYS A 659 3.84 22.63 15.59
C CYS A 659 3.12 22.45 16.94
N ALA A 660 2.32 21.39 17.09
CA ALA A 660 1.63 21.09 18.36
C ALA A 660 2.60 20.74 19.50
N SER A 661 3.71 20.07 19.19
CA SER A 661 4.73 19.67 20.18
C SER A 661 5.66 20.83 20.57
N ALA A 662 5.88 21.80 19.68
CA ALA A 662 6.71 22.99 19.92
C ALA A 662 6.21 23.90 21.06
N PHE A 663 4.98 23.67 21.57
CA PHE A 663 4.47 24.34 22.76
C PHE A 663 5.13 23.87 24.06
N TYR A 664 5.73 22.68 24.09
CA TYR A 664 6.37 22.11 25.28
C TYR A 664 7.76 21.49 25.04
N LEU A 665 8.15 21.26 23.78
CA LEU A 665 9.50 20.84 23.40
C LEU A 665 10.20 21.99 22.65
N GLU A 666 11.40 22.34 23.10
CA GLU A 666 12.24 23.37 22.48
C GLU A 666 13.45 22.80 21.75
N ASP A 667 13.92 21.60 22.13
CA ASP A 667 15.03 20.91 21.50
C ASP A 667 14.57 20.23 20.19
N VAL A 668 15.25 20.53 19.08
CA VAL A 668 14.82 20.06 17.75
C VAL A 668 15.02 18.55 17.57
N ASP A 669 16.11 17.98 18.09
CA ASP A 669 16.35 16.54 18.00
C ASP A 669 15.31 15.77 18.82
N GLU A 670 14.98 16.24 20.03
CA GLU A 670 13.90 15.68 20.86
C GLU A 670 12.54 15.82 20.16
N LEU A 671 12.24 16.98 19.58
CA LEU A 671 11.00 17.25 18.83
C LEU A 671 10.82 16.29 17.65
N LEU A 672 11.85 16.09 16.83
CA LEU A 672 11.83 15.18 15.68
C LEU A 672 11.73 13.72 16.11
N ARG A 673 12.50 13.30 17.12
CA ARG A 673 12.47 11.90 17.62
C ARG A 673 11.14 11.54 18.26
N GLU A 674 10.59 12.45 19.07
CA GLU A 674 9.28 12.22 19.70
C GLU A 674 8.16 12.19 18.66
N THR A 675 8.23 13.04 17.64
CA THR A 675 7.25 13.03 16.55
C THR A 675 7.34 11.74 15.74
N ASN A 676 8.55 11.24 15.41
CA ASN A 676 8.76 9.92 14.80
C ASN A 676 8.13 8.80 15.64
N ARG A 677 8.34 8.82 16.96
CA ARG A 677 7.78 7.82 17.87
C ARG A 677 6.25 7.86 17.87
N LEU A 678 5.66 9.05 17.95
CA LEU A 678 4.21 9.24 18.00
C LEU A 678 3.53 8.89 16.68
N ILE A 679 4.06 9.32 15.53
CA ILE A 679 3.40 9.09 14.24
C ILE A 679 3.40 7.59 13.89
N MET A 680 4.46 6.85 14.22
CA MET A 680 4.51 5.39 14.06
C MET A 680 3.45 4.68 14.91
N GLN A 681 3.16 5.19 16.11
CA GLN A 681 2.09 4.65 16.96
C GLN A 681 0.68 4.94 16.42
N LEU A 682 0.51 6.04 15.69
CA LEU A 682 -0.80 6.47 15.19
C LEU A 682 -1.15 5.89 13.81
N SER A 683 -0.15 5.80 12.92
CA SER A 683 -0.32 5.48 11.50
C SER A 683 0.13 4.06 11.15
N GLY A 684 0.98 3.45 11.97
CA GLY A 684 1.59 2.15 11.67
C GLY A 684 2.39 2.18 10.37
N GLY A 685 2.08 1.24 9.46
CA GLY A 685 2.81 1.07 8.19
C GLY A 685 2.72 2.25 7.22
N ASP A 686 1.68 3.08 7.31
CA ASP A 686 1.46 4.19 6.37
C ASP A 686 2.47 5.33 6.57
N ALA A 687 3.02 5.51 7.78
CA ALA A 687 4.02 6.55 8.09
C ALA A 687 5.48 6.11 7.90
N ILE A 688 5.74 4.87 7.46
CA ILE A 688 7.11 4.34 7.31
C ILE A 688 7.94 5.24 6.38
N GLU A 689 7.41 5.63 5.23
CA GLU A 689 8.16 6.46 4.27
C GLU A 689 8.49 7.85 4.83
N THR A 690 7.58 8.45 5.61
CA THR A 690 7.80 9.73 6.31
C THR A 690 8.91 9.59 7.35
N VAL A 691 8.87 8.56 8.20
CA VAL A 691 9.87 8.34 9.25
C VAL A 691 11.23 7.96 8.67
N ASP A 692 11.26 7.15 7.63
CA ASP A 692 12.49 6.83 6.88
C ASP A 692 13.10 8.09 6.25
N CYS A 693 12.27 9.04 5.84
CA CYS A 693 12.73 10.31 5.33
C CYS A 693 13.43 11.13 6.42
N VAL A 694 12.82 11.26 7.60
CA VAL A 694 13.41 11.95 8.75
C VAL A 694 14.71 11.27 9.19
N ASN A 695 14.69 9.96 9.39
CA ASN A 695 15.86 9.19 9.82
C ASN A 695 17.01 9.32 8.81
N PHE A 696 16.71 9.27 7.51
CA PHE A 696 17.71 9.49 6.48
C PHE A 696 18.37 10.87 6.57
N VAL A 697 17.59 11.93 6.77
CA VAL A 697 18.13 13.29 6.95
C VAL A 697 19.03 13.34 8.18
N LEU A 698 18.56 12.81 9.32
CA LEU A 698 19.32 12.80 10.58
C LEU A 698 20.65 12.02 10.43
N ASP A 699 20.63 10.87 9.77
CA ASP A 699 21.84 10.09 9.47
C ASP A 699 22.83 10.86 8.60
N GLU A 700 22.35 11.58 7.58
CA GLU A 700 23.21 12.44 6.74
C GLU A 700 23.77 13.62 7.53
N CYS A 701 23.00 14.22 8.44
CA CYS A 701 23.46 15.23 9.38
C CYS A 701 24.53 14.69 10.35
N GLU A 702 24.39 13.46 10.84
CA GLU A 702 25.39 12.84 11.72
C GLU A 702 26.71 12.55 10.98
N LYS A 703 26.64 12.05 9.73
CA LYS A 703 27.83 11.79 8.89
C LYS A 703 28.69 13.04 8.68
N ILE A 704 28.07 14.21 8.57
CA ILE A 704 28.80 15.48 8.41
C ILE A 704 29.33 16.02 9.75
N ALA A 705 28.69 15.69 10.88
CA ALA A 705 29.14 16.06 12.22
C ALA A 705 30.49 15.43 12.60
N ASP A 706 30.73 14.19 12.15
CA ASP A 706 32.01 13.47 12.33
C ASP A 706 33.13 13.94 11.38
N SER A 707 32.79 14.68 10.33
CA SER A 707 33.77 15.18 9.35
C SER A 707 34.50 16.42 9.88
N TYR A 708 35.84 16.37 9.90
CA TYR A 708 36.75 17.38 10.49
C TYR A 708 36.75 18.79 9.83
N ARG A 709 35.70 19.17 9.10
CA ARG A 709 35.55 20.50 8.47
C ARG A 709 34.40 21.27 9.12
N LYS A 710 34.69 21.96 10.21
CA LYS A 710 33.87 23.09 10.67
C LYS A 710 33.88 24.18 9.59
N GLY A 711 32.77 24.38 8.89
CA GLY A 711 32.53 25.46 7.94
C GLY A 711 31.04 25.60 7.65
N GLU A 712 30.56 26.83 7.43
CA GLU A 712 29.15 27.28 7.38
C GLU A 712 28.28 26.69 6.23
N GLU A 713 28.72 25.63 5.56
CA GLU A 713 28.09 25.12 4.33
C GLU A 713 27.94 23.58 4.29
N GLN A 714 27.93 22.93 5.46
CA GLN A 714 27.78 21.46 5.53
C GLN A 714 26.41 20.98 5.05
N TRP A 715 25.36 21.79 5.22
CA TRP A 715 24.01 21.52 4.72
C TRP A 715 23.99 21.23 3.21
N ARG A 716 24.95 21.75 2.43
CA ARG A 716 25.04 21.46 0.98
C ARG A 716 25.31 19.98 0.69
N GLN A 717 25.99 19.27 1.58
CA GLN A 717 26.22 17.83 1.44
C GLN A 717 24.94 17.04 1.70
N VAL A 718 24.21 17.40 2.76
CA VAL A 718 22.90 16.81 3.05
C VAL A 718 21.93 17.08 1.91
N ARG A 719 21.84 18.34 1.44
CA ARG A 719 21.05 18.73 0.26
C ARG A 719 21.41 17.93 -0.99
N LEU A 720 22.69 17.62 -1.21
CA LEU A 720 23.12 16.77 -2.32
C LEU A 720 22.62 15.32 -2.15
N ALA A 721 22.68 14.77 -0.94
CA ALA A 721 22.12 13.46 -0.62
C ALA A 721 20.60 13.42 -0.83
N LEU A 722 19.89 14.47 -0.41
CA LEU A 722 18.44 14.63 -0.65
C LEU A 722 18.13 14.67 -2.15
N LYS A 723 18.87 15.47 -2.92
CA LYS A 723 18.73 15.53 -4.39
C LYS A 723 18.87 14.12 -4.99
N ASN A 724 19.94 13.42 -4.64
CA ASN A 724 20.25 12.11 -5.21
C ASN A 724 19.21 11.04 -4.86
N LYS A 725 18.53 11.18 -3.71
CA LYS A 725 17.54 10.20 -3.24
C LYS A 725 16.13 10.51 -3.73
N TYR A 726 15.69 11.77 -3.67
CA TYR A 726 14.27 12.14 -3.83
C TYR A 726 13.98 13.01 -5.07
N TYR A 727 14.95 13.73 -5.63
CA TYR A 727 14.67 14.62 -6.76
C TYR A 727 14.63 13.86 -8.08
N THR A 728 13.42 13.67 -8.62
CA THR A 728 13.14 12.97 -9.89
C THR A 728 12.95 13.93 -11.07
N GLY A 729 13.39 15.17 -10.95
CA GLY A 729 13.12 16.24 -11.91
C GLY A 729 11.83 17.03 -11.62
N ASN A 730 11.12 16.67 -10.55
CA ASN A 730 9.97 17.40 -10.03
C ASN A 730 10.35 18.14 -8.75
N ALA A 731 10.32 19.48 -8.77
CA ALA A 731 10.68 20.31 -7.61
C ALA A 731 9.58 20.36 -6.53
N VAL A 732 8.34 20.00 -6.88
CA VAL A 732 7.19 20.05 -5.96
C VAL A 732 6.88 18.69 -5.33
N ASP A 733 7.78 17.70 -5.43
CA ASP A 733 7.57 16.37 -4.82
C ASP A 733 7.55 16.46 -3.29
N ALA A 734 6.48 15.96 -2.69
CA ALA A 734 6.24 15.99 -1.26
C ALA A 734 7.39 15.40 -0.42
N ARG A 735 8.13 14.39 -0.89
CA ARG A 735 9.20 13.76 -0.11
C ARG A 735 10.47 14.61 -0.10
N LEU A 736 10.78 15.20 -1.25
CA LEU A 736 11.95 16.06 -1.42
C LEU A 736 11.84 17.31 -0.55
N ASN A 737 10.71 17.99 -0.65
CA ASN A 737 10.44 19.20 0.13
C ASN A 737 10.33 18.89 1.62
N PHE A 738 9.67 17.78 1.96
CA PHE A 738 9.65 17.31 3.35
C PHE A 738 11.05 17.12 3.93
N ALA A 739 11.91 16.37 3.22
CA ALA A 739 13.30 16.17 3.63
C ALA A 739 14.09 17.48 3.76
N SER A 740 13.82 18.45 2.88
CA SER A 740 14.47 19.76 2.85
C SER A 740 14.18 20.55 4.13
N VAL A 741 12.92 20.61 4.56
CA VAL A 741 12.52 21.27 5.82
C VAL A 741 13.14 20.55 7.03
N ILE A 742 13.12 19.22 7.06
CA ILE A 742 13.74 18.47 8.17
C ILE A 742 15.24 18.75 8.25
N MET A 743 15.93 18.86 7.11
CA MET A 743 17.35 19.25 7.06
C MET A 743 17.57 20.65 7.62
N ALA A 744 16.73 21.61 7.23
CA ALA A 744 16.81 22.99 7.73
C ALA A 744 16.62 23.05 9.25
N LEU A 745 15.63 22.33 9.78
CA LEU A 745 15.39 22.25 11.22
C LEU A 745 16.56 21.59 11.96
N ALA A 746 16.98 20.40 11.52
CA ALA A 746 18.01 19.62 12.20
C ALA A 746 19.38 20.33 12.21
N LEU A 747 19.75 21.03 11.14
CA LEU A 747 21.01 21.76 11.06
C LEU A 747 20.93 23.18 11.62
N GLY A 748 19.73 23.79 11.62
CA GLY A 748 19.47 25.05 12.29
C GLY A 748 19.42 24.93 13.81
N ASP A 749 19.07 23.76 14.35
CA ASP A 749 19.14 23.41 15.79
C ASP A 749 18.50 24.47 16.71
N GLY A 750 17.33 24.97 16.29
CA GLY A 750 16.57 25.99 17.02
C GLY A 750 17.01 27.44 16.75
N ASP A 751 18.08 27.69 16.00
CA ASP A 751 18.45 29.02 15.51
C ASP A 751 17.55 29.42 14.32
N PHE A 752 16.75 30.47 14.51
CA PHE A 752 15.80 30.94 13.51
C PHE A 752 16.47 31.44 12.23
N GLU A 753 17.54 32.23 12.34
CA GLU A 753 18.20 32.81 11.16
C GLU A 753 18.92 31.72 10.36
N GLU A 754 19.58 30.77 11.03
CA GLU A 754 20.25 29.65 10.36
C GLU A 754 19.26 28.68 9.73
N THR A 755 18.15 28.35 10.42
CA THR A 755 17.07 27.51 9.85
C THR A 755 16.53 28.15 8.57
N ALA A 756 16.22 29.45 8.61
CA ALA A 756 15.74 30.19 7.44
C ALA A 756 16.78 30.22 6.31
N ARG A 757 18.05 30.47 6.66
CA ARG A 757 19.16 30.51 5.70
C ARG A 757 19.32 29.18 4.97
N ILE A 758 19.29 28.07 5.70
CA ILE A 758 19.43 26.73 5.10
C ILE A 758 18.23 26.41 4.21
N ALA A 759 17.01 26.65 4.69
CA ALA A 759 15.79 26.39 3.92
C ALA A 759 15.82 27.14 2.59
N VAL A 760 16.04 28.46 2.62
CA VAL A 760 16.04 29.32 1.43
C VAL A 760 17.21 29.00 0.48
N LEU A 761 18.42 28.73 0.99
CA LEU A 761 19.56 28.48 0.09
C LEU A 761 19.54 27.08 -0.53
N ALA A 762 18.72 26.14 -0.01
CA ALA A 762 18.60 24.78 -0.53
C ALA A 762 17.96 24.71 -1.92
N GLY A 763 16.99 25.57 -2.21
CA GLY A 763 16.26 25.65 -3.47
C GLY A 763 15.01 24.76 -3.53
N TRP A 764 14.68 24.27 -4.73
CA TRP A 764 13.40 23.60 -5.05
C TRP A 764 12.20 24.52 -4.85
N ASP A 765 11.06 23.97 -4.44
CA ASP A 765 9.87 24.74 -4.10
C ASP A 765 10.12 25.41 -2.74
N ASN A 766 10.48 26.69 -2.74
CA ASN A 766 11.37 27.22 -1.70
C ASN A 766 10.73 28.23 -0.75
N ASP A 767 9.82 29.05 -1.25
CA ASP A 767 8.92 29.85 -0.42
C ASP A 767 8.18 28.98 0.60
N CYS A 768 7.60 27.86 0.16
CA CYS A 768 6.89 26.92 1.01
C CYS A 768 7.79 26.20 2.03
N ASN A 769 8.94 25.66 1.59
CA ASN A 769 9.93 25.05 2.49
C ASN A 769 10.42 26.05 3.56
N ALA A 770 10.70 27.29 3.15
CA ALA A 770 11.11 28.34 4.06
C ALA A 770 9.96 28.75 5.01
N ALA A 771 8.72 28.80 4.51
CA ALA A 771 7.52 29.07 5.30
C ALA A 771 7.36 28.08 6.45
N THR A 772 7.35 26.77 6.14
CA THR A 772 7.17 25.72 7.15
C THR A 772 8.34 25.68 8.14
N ALA A 773 9.59 25.74 7.64
CA ALA A 773 10.77 25.73 8.51
C ALA A 773 10.79 26.94 9.47
N CYS A 774 10.49 28.14 8.96
CA CYS A 774 10.43 29.36 9.78
C CYS A 774 9.21 29.36 10.71
N THR A 775 8.11 28.72 10.34
CA THR A 775 6.94 28.55 11.21
C THR A 775 7.32 27.73 12.44
N ILE A 776 7.91 26.56 12.23
CA ILE A 776 8.30 25.66 13.33
C ILE A 776 9.39 26.31 14.20
N ALA A 777 10.45 26.86 13.60
CA ALA A 777 11.51 27.57 14.35
C ALA A 777 10.98 28.81 15.09
N GLY A 778 10.03 29.53 14.49
CA GLY A 778 9.35 30.66 15.11
C GLY A 778 8.44 30.27 16.27
N MET A 779 7.79 29.11 16.21
CA MET A 779 7.04 28.55 17.35
C MET A 779 7.95 28.05 18.47
N ILE A 780 9.09 27.44 18.14
CA ILE A 780 10.10 27.04 19.13
C ILE A 780 10.59 28.30 19.89
N SER A 781 10.99 29.34 19.14
CA SER A 781 11.56 30.58 19.68
C SER A 781 10.54 31.48 20.37
N GLY A 782 9.29 31.47 19.90
CA GLY A 782 8.30 32.50 20.20
C GLY A 782 8.65 33.87 19.60
N TRP A 783 7.67 34.75 19.42
CA TRP A 783 7.89 36.11 18.93
C TRP A 783 8.91 36.88 19.79
N SER A 784 8.89 36.65 21.10
CA SER A 784 9.86 37.24 22.03
C SER A 784 11.30 36.83 21.72
N GLY A 785 11.53 35.59 21.30
CA GLY A 785 12.84 35.03 20.93
C GLY A 785 13.35 35.37 19.53
N LEU A 786 12.47 35.78 18.60
CA LEU A 786 12.86 36.11 17.23
C LEU A 786 13.87 37.29 17.14
N PRO A 787 14.67 37.39 16.06
CA PRO A 787 15.69 38.43 15.90
C PRO A 787 15.13 39.85 15.93
N GLN A 788 15.70 40.72 16.77
CA GLN A 788 15.20 42.07 16.99
C GLN A 788 15.30 42.97 15.73
N ASN A 789 16.34 42.79 14.93
CA ASN A 789 16.54 43.48 13.65
C ASN A 789 15.43 43.18 12.63
N LEU A 790 14.94 41.94 12.58
CA LEU A 790 13.84 41.56 11.67
C LEU A 790 12.51 42.13 12.17
N LYS A 791 12.26 42.05 13.49
CA LYS A 791 11.08 42.66 14.14
C LYS A 791 10.96 44.17 13.88
N GLU A 792 12.08 44.89 13.86
CA GLU A 792 12.10 46.33 13.62
C GLU A 792 11.87 46.71 12.15
N GLN A 793 12.15 45.80 11.21
CA GLN A 793 11.99 46.01 9.77
C GLN A 793 10.64 45.51 9.24
N SER A 794 10.01 44.58 9.95
CA SER A 794 8.77 43.93 9.55
C SER A 794 7.52 44.61 10.11
N GLY A 795 6.52 44.82 9.25
CA GLY A 795 5.14 45.08 9.67
C GLY A 795 4.44 43.80 10.13
N THR A 796 3.29 43.92 10.80
CA THR A 796 2.54 42.77 11.35
C THR A 796 1.12 42.73 10.81
N TYR A 797 0.99 42.90 9.49
CA TYR A 797 -0.29 42.98 8.81
C TYR A 797 -0.37 41.99 7.65
N TYR A 798 -1.39 41.15 7.66
CA TYR A 798 -1.70 40.19 6.61
C TYR A 798 -2.79 40.76 5.70
N TYR A 799 -2.47 40.90 4.42
CA TYR A 799 -3.34 41.45 3.40
C TYR A 799 -3.92 40.34 2.52
N ASN A 800 -5.18 40.00 2.76
CA ASN A 800 -5.91 39.09 1.90
C ASN A 800 -6.29 39.79 0.58
N SER A 801 -5.75 39.24 -0.52
CA SER A 801 -5.85 39.71 -1.88
C SER A 801 -6.36 38.63 -2.84
N ARG A 802 -6.43 37.36 -2.39
CA ARG A 802 -6.68 36.18 -3.25
C ARG A 802 -7.79 35.24 -2.78
N ARG A 803 -8.32 35.39 -1.56
CA ARG A 803 -9.41 34.55 -1.03
C ARG A 803 -10.68 35.37 -0.84
N PRO A 804 -11.56 35.46 -1.85
CA PRO A 804 -12.79 36.25 -1.77
C PRO A 804 -13.59 35.89 -0.53
N GLY A 805 -14.16 36.86 0.19
CA GLY A 805 -14.96 36.59 1.38
C GLY A 805 -14.17 36.49 2.69
N LEU A 806 -12.84 36.33 2.65
CA LEU A 806 -12.01 36.41 3.87
C LEU A 806 -11.48 37.84 4.08
N THR A 807 -11.22 38.22 5.33
CA THR A 807 -10.75 39.58 5.69
C THR A 807 -9.23 39.69 5.76
N SER A 808 -8.68 40.88 5.51
CA SER A 808 -7.31 41.22 5.94
C SER A 808 -7.29 41.50 7.44
N ASP A 809 -6.20 41.17 8.12
CA ASP A 809 -6.09 41.36 9.57
C ASP A 809 -4.64 41.54 10.03
N SER A 810 -4.44 42.02 11.25
CA SER A 810 -3.11 42.04 11.87
C SER A 810 -2.69 40.63 12.29
N PHE A 811 -1.39 40.40 12.44
CA PHE A 811 -0.89 39.14 13.00
C PHE A 811 -1.46 38.90 14.41
N ASP A 812 -1.62 39.95 15.23
CA ASP A 812 -2.30 39.86 16.54
C ASP A 812 -3.75 39.37 16.41
N GLY A 813 -4.49 39.88 15.42
CA GLY A 813 -5.87 39.46 15.15
C GLY A 813 -5.95 37.99 14.75
N ILE A 814 -5.09 37.55 13.84
CA ILE A 814 -5.01 36.15 13.39
C ILE A 814 -4.60 35.24 14.54
N THR A 815 -3.55 35.58 15.29
CA THR A 815 -3.11 34.81 16.47
C THR A 815 -4.24 34.63 17.48
N ARG A 816 -5.01 35.68 17.77
CA ARG A 816 -6.16 35.58 18.70
C ARG A 816 -7.28 34.68 18.17
N ARG A 817 -7.51 34.67 16.86
CA ARG A 817 -8.48 33.80 16.20
C ARG A 817 -8.07 32.33 16.25
N ILE A 818 -6.79 32.05 15.98
CA ILE A 818 -6.19 30.71 16.15
C ILE A 818 -6.33 30.25 17.59
N MET A 819 -5.94 31.08 18.56
CA MET A 819 -6.09 30.76 19.98
C MET A 819 -7.54 30.49 20.37
N ALA A 820 -8.50 31.26 19.83
CA ALA A 820 -9.92 31.06 20.11
C ALA A 820 -10.41 29.69 19.61
N GLN A 821 -9.91 29.20 18.47
CA GLN A 821 -10.20 27.83 18.03
C GLN A 821 -9.45 26.80 18.89
N GLY A 822 -8.21 27.09 19.28
CA GLY A 822 -7.44 26.22 20.18
C GLY A 822 -8.10 26.03 21.55
N GLU A 823 -8.76 27.06 22.10
CA GLU A 823 -9.55 26.94 23.33
C GLU A 823 -10.67 25.90 23.14
N LYS A 824 -11.35 25.92 21.99
CA LYS A 824 -12.41 24.96 21.67
C LYS A 824 -11.88 23.54 21.48
N VAL A 825 -10.77 23.39 20.74
CA VAL A 825 -10.11 22.09 20.52
C VAL A 825 -9.64 21.47 21.83
N LEU A 826 -9.04 22.28 22.72
CA LEU A 826 -8.63 21.85 24.05
C LEU A 826 -9.82 21.30 24.84
N LEU A 827 -10.90 22.07 24.92
CA LEU A 827 -12.09 21.71 25.68
C LEU A 827 -12.78 20.46 25.11
N SER A 828 -12.85 20.32 23.78
CA SER A 828 -13.44 19.12 23.15
C SER A 828 -12.64 17.85 23.43
N ASN A 829 -11.33 17.98 23.65
CA ASN A 829 -10.46 16.85 23.98
C ASN A 829 -10.35 16.57 25.49
N GLY A 830 -11.21 17.19 26.31
CA GLY A 830 -11.27 16.95 27.76
C GLY A 830 -10.27 17.77 28.58
N GLY A 831 -9.61 18.77 27.98
CA GLY A 831 -8.75 19.69 28.71
C GLY A 831 -9.50 20.79 29.45
N SER A 832 -8.77 21.59 30.21
CA SER A 832 -9.34 22.67 31.03
C SER A 832 -8.51 23.95 30.99
N ILE A 833 -9.16 25.08 31.23
CA ILE A 833 -8.52 26.39 31.34
C ILE A 833 -8.83 27.00 32.71
N GLU A 834 -7.81 27.23 33.53
CA GLU A 834 -7.95 27.89 34.83
C GLU A 834 -6.95 29.05 34.95
N ASN A 835 -7.43 30.27 35.23
CA ASN A 835 -6.60 31.47 35.42
C ASN A 835 -5.60 31.75 34.27
N GLY A 836 -5.96 31.41 33.03
CA GLY A 836 -5.07 31.58 31.87
C GLY A 836 -4.05 30.46 31.69
N VAL A 837 -4.15 29.39 32.45
CA VAL A 837 -3.33 28.18 32.32
C VAL A 837 -4.17 27.10 31.63
N TRP A 838 -3.66 26.56 30.52
CA TRP A 838 -4.26 25.49 29.75
C TRP A 838 -3.68 24.17 30.21
N THR A 839 -4.57 23.23 30.51
CA THR A 839 -4.25 21.91 31.03
C THR A 839 -4.66 20.92 29.96
N VAL A 840 -3.67 20.45 29.20
CA VAL A 840 -3.86 19.61 28.02
C VAL A 840 -3.70 18.15 28.40
N PRO A 841 -4.75 17.32 28.26
CA PRO A 841 -4.62 15.88 28.46
C PRO A 841 -3.89 15.31 27.24
N VAL A 842 -2.66 14.83 27.42
CA VAL A 842 -1.98 14.05 26.38
C VAL A 842 -2.55 12.64 26.42
N GLN A 843 -3.76 12.48 25.87
CA GLN A 843 -4.40 11.25 25.37
C GLN A 843 -5.91 11.46 25.29
N THR A 844 -6.41 11.70 24.08
CA THR A 844 -7.76 11.29 23.72
C THR A 844 -7.76 10.86 22.25
N LEU A 845 -8.24 9.64 22.01
CA LEU A 845 -8.49 9.14 20.67
C LEU A 845 -9.62 9.96 20.04
N TYR A 846 -9.29 10.91 19.16
CA TYR A 846 -10.30 11.47 18.25
C TYR A 846 -10.82 10.36 17.32
N THR A 847 -12.14 10.19 17.34
CA THR A 847 -12.93 9.60 16.27
C THR A 847 -13.73 10.79 15.73
N PRO A 848 -13.63 11.17 14.45
CA PRO A 848 -14.57 12.15 13.91
C PRO A 848 -15.97 11.69 14.26
N ALA A 849 -16.76 12.56 14.88
CA ALA A 849 -18.19 12.30 14.94
C ALA A 849 -18.63 12.06 13.49
N SER A 850 -19.37 10.99 13.24
CA SER A 850 -20.06 10.83 11.97
C SER A 850 -20.91 12.09 11.78
N TYR A 851 -20.44 12.98 10.90
CA TYR A 851 -21.14 14.07 10.24
C TYR A 851 -22.52 14.37 10.85
N ALA A 852 -22.55 15.12 11.95
CA ALA A 852 -23.78 15.82 12.31
C ALA A 852 -23.85 17.03 11.38
N SER A 853 -24.28 16.81 10.13
CA SER A 853 -24.75 17.92 9.32
C SER A 853 -25.88 18.60 10.10
N ALA A 854 -25.82 19.93 10.22
CA ALA A 854 -26.96 20.71 10.70
C ALA A 854 -28.23 20.18 10.02
N LEU A 855 -29.24 19.85 10.82
CA LEU A 855 -30.47 19.21 10.32
C LEU A 855 -31.16 20.21 9.42
N THR A 856 -31.20 19.95 8.11
CA THR A 856 -31.79 20.87 7.14
C THR A 856 -33.08 20.31 6.56
N LEU A 857 -34.07 21.17 6.37
CA LEU A 857 -35.29 20.85 5.62
C LEU A 857 -35.34 21.68 4.35
N GLU A 858 -35.53 21.00 3.21
CA GLU A 858 -35.72 21.65 1.91
C GLU A 858 -37.16 22.14 1.73
N LYS A 859 -37.30 23.44 1.50
CA LYS A 859 -38.54 24.08 1.06
C LYS A 859 -38.42 24.37 -0.44
N THR A 860 -39.48 24.12 -1.19
CA THR A 860 -39.48 24.31 -2.65
C THR A 860 -39.48 25.80 -3.01
N ALA A 861 -39.03 26.15 -4.20
CA ALA A 861 -39.11 27.54 -4.66
C ALA A 861 -40.55 28.12 -4.72
N SER A 862 -41.57 27.26 -4.65
CA SER A 862 -42.96 27.68 -4.53
C SER A 862 -43.39 28.18 -3.15
N ASP A 863 -42.57 27.93 -2.13
CA ASP A 863 -42.74 28.39 -0.75
C ASP A 863 -42.15 29.79 -0.50
N ALA A 864 -41.74 30.49 -1.57
CA ALA A 864 -41.24 31.86 -1.49
C ALA A 864 -42.24 32.79 -0.80
N ALA A 865 -41.74 33.57 0.17
CA ALA A 865 -42.50 34.59 0.89
C ALA A 865 -42.90 35.76 -0.03
N GLY A 866 -42.12 36.01 -1.09
CA GLY A 866 -42.41 37.02 -2.11
C GLY A 866 -41.51 36.89 -3.34
N SER A 867 -41.97 37.40 -4.47
CA SER A 867 -41.18 37.48 -5.71
C SER A 867 -41.51 38.76 -6.49
N ASP A 868 -40.48 39.44 -6.99
CA ASP A 868 -40.59 40.55 -7.94
C ASP A 868 -39.79 40.18 -9.19
N GLY A 869 -40.44 40.02 -10.34
CA GLY A 869 -39.78 39.60 -11.58
C GLY A 869 -39.52 38.09 -11.74
N PHE A 870 -39.25 37.33 -10.66
CA PHE A 870 -39.11 35.87 -10.72
C PHE A 870 -40.43 35.16 -11.09
N LYS A 871 -40.38 34.13 -11.95
CA LYS A 871 -41.55 33.38 -12.44
C LYS A 871 -41.37 31.86 -12.33
N LYS A 872 -42.46 31.14 -12.05
CA LYS A 872 -42.47 29.67 -12.02
C LYS A 872 -42.10 29.09 -13.39
N ILE A 873 -41.21 28.11 -13.39
CA ILE A 873 -40.87 27.27 -14.54
C ILE A 873 -41.36 25.85 -14.32
N TYR A 874 -41.87 25.22 -15.38
CA TYR A 874 -42.35 23.83 -15.39
C TYR A 874 -41.48 23.01 -16.33
N ASP A 875 -40.84 21.96 -15.80
CA ASP A 875 -40.13 20.94 -16.59
C ASP A 875 -40.70 19.57 -16.22
N GLU A 876 -41.26 18.87 -17.21
CA GLU A 876 -41.94 17.58 -17.03
C GLU A 876 -40.95 16.41 -16.80
N LYS A 877 -39.64 16.64 -16.95
CA LYS A 877 -38.60 15.60 -16.73
C LYS A 877 -38.05 15.55 -15.30
N LEU A 878 -38.38 16.53 -14.46
CA LEU A 878 -37.91 16.60 -13.09
C LEU A 878 -39.04 16.11 -12.17
N ALA A 879 -38.74 15.17 -11.28
CA ALA A 879 -39.68 14.74 -10.24
C ALA A 879 -40.06 15.88 -9.26
N PHE A 880 -39.44 17.06 -9.40
CA PHE A 880 -39.76 18.27 -8.66
C PHE A 880 -40.40 19.31 -9.59
N SER A 881 -41.70 19.52 -9.42
CA SER A 881 -42.39 20.66 -10.02
C SER A 881 -42.02 21.94 -9.24
N THR A 882 -41.65 23.02 -9.94
CA THR A 882 -41.79 24.45 -9.53
C THR A 882 -40.56 25.31 -9.14
N GLY A 883 -39.42 25.21 -9.82
CA GLY A 883 -38.37 26.25 -9.74
C GLY A 883 -38.88 27.66 -10.12
N MET A 884 -38.18 28.71 -9.68
CA MET A 884 -38.48 30.12 -9.97
C MET A 884 -37.29 30.76 -10.72
N ALA A 885 -37.55 31.42 -11.84
CA ALA A 885 -36.54 32.03 -12.71
C ALA A 885 -36.64 33.55 -12.78
N GLY A 886 -35.52 34.25 -12.58
CA GLY A 886 -35.35 35.69 -12.84
C GLY A 886 -34.37 35.92 -14.00
N GLU A 887 -34.64 36.91 -14.84
CA GLU A 887 -33.86 37.15 -16.08
C GLU A 887 -33.34 38.59 -16.21
N ASN A 888 -33.94 39.54 -15.49
CA ASN A 888 -33.62 40.96 -15.57
C ASN A 888 -32.90 41.41 -14.32
N ILE A 889 -31.93 42.32 -14.48
CA ILE A 889 -31.27 42.98 -13.35
C ILE A 889 -32.34 43.63 -12.46
N GLY A 890 -32.32 43.30 -11.18
CA GLY A 890 -33.29 43.75 -10.18
C GLY A 890 -34.45 42.78 -9.92
N ASP A 891 -34.61 41.72 -10.71
CA ASP A 891 -35.54 40.62 -10.37
C ASP A 891 -35.11 40.03 -9.01
N ALA A 892 -36.04 39.81 -8.10
CA ALA A 892 -35.77 39.33 -6.75
C ALA A 892 -36.76 38.27 -6.25
N ILE A 893 -36.30 37.41 -5.35
CA ILE A 893 -37.13 36.41 -4.66
C ILE A 893 -36.74 36.35 -3.17
N GLU A 894 -37.73 36.19 -2.30
CA GLU A 894 -37.59 36.21 -0.84
C GLU A 894 -38.16 34.94 -0.21
N TYR A 895 -37.47 34.45 0.82
CA TYR A 895 -37.87 33.29 1.62
C TYR A 895 -37.72 33.60 3.11
N SER A 896 -38.65 33.07 3.91
CA SER A 896 -38.54 33.09 5.37
C SER A 896 -38.14 31.71 5.88
N PHE A 897 -37.17 31.68 6.78
CA PHE A 897 -36.73 30.47 7.46
C PHE A 897 -36.44 30.75 8.92
N GLU A 898 -36.43 29.70 9.73
CA GLU A 898 -35.93 29.74 11.10
C GLU A 898 -34.65 28.88 11.15
N GLY A 899 -33.72 29.17 12.05
CA GLY A 899 -32.47 28.41 12.23
C GLY A 899 -31.21 29.19 11.88
N SER A 900 -30.04 28.63 12.21
CA SER A 900 -28.74 29.32 12.09
C SER A 900 -28.08 29.20 10.70
N SER A 901 -28.72 28.53 9.74
CA SER A 901 -28.19 28.42 8.39
C SER A 901 -29.24 28.22 7.30
N VAL A 902 -28.89 28.60 6.07
CA VAL A 902 -29.70 28.41 4.85
C VAL A 902 -28.82 28.13 3.64
N CYS A 903 -29.27 27.24 2.77
CA CYS A 903 -28.65 26.84 1.51
C CYS A 903 -29.62 27.13 0.35
N VAL A 904 -29.10 27.62 -0.76
CA VAL A 904 -29.82 27.95 -1.99
C VAL A 904 -29.43 26.94 -3.05
N LYS A 905 -30.41 26.14 -3.49
CA LYS A 905 -30.26 25.19 -4.60
C LYS A 905 -30.80 25.79 -5.89
N ALA A 906 -30.06 25.63 -6.97
CA ALA A 906 -30.31 26.28 -8.24
C ALA A 906 -29.91 25.43 -9.44
N MET A 907 -30.45 25.79 -10.60
CA MET A 907 -30.04 25.21 -11.88
C MET A 907 -28.99 26.11 -12.53
N LEU A 908 -27.80 25.55 -12.78
CA LEU A 908 -26.76 26.19 -13.59
C LEU A 908 -27.00 25.92 -15.09
N SER A 909 -26.77 26.91 -15.94
CA SER A 909 -26.90 26.74 -17.40
C SER A 909 -25.94 27.59 -18.21
N ALA A 910 -25.78 27.31 -19.50
CA ALA A 910 -25.00 28.15 -20.41
C ALA A 910 -25.50 29.61 -20.49
N ALA A 911 -26.80 29.81 -20.25
CA ALA A 911 -27.46 31.11 -20.27
C ALA A 911 -27.51 31.77 -18.87
N GLY A 912 -26.84 31.19 -17.88
CA GLY A 912 -26.83 31.66 -16.49
C GLY A 912 -26.41 33.11 -16.31
N GLY A 913 -27.14 33.80 -15.43
CA GLY A 913 -26.82 35.15 -14.97
C GLY A 913 -26.06 35.15 -13.64
N GLU A 914 -26.03 36.29 -12.97
CA GLU A 914 -25.49 36.42 -11.62
C GLU A 914 -26.55 37.01 -10.70
N ALA A 915 -26.59 36.57 -9.44
CA ALA A 915 -27.47 37.12 -8.42
C ALA A 915 -26.74 37.31 -7.08
N GLU A 916 -27.05 38.40 -6.38
CA GLU A 916 -26.56 38.69 -5.04
C GLU A 916 -27.51 38.13 -3.98
N ILE A 917 -26.93 37.53 -2.94
CA ILE A 917 -27.65 36.86 -1.87
C ILE A 917 -27.60 37.72 -0.62
N PHE A 918 -28.75 37.92 0.03
CA PHE A 918 -28.89 38.65 1.28
C PHE A 918 -29.59 37.79 2.33
N VAL A 919 -29.15 37.88 3.59
CA VAL A 919 -29.93 37.41 4.74
C VAL A 919 -30.10 38.59 5.71
N ASP A 920 -31.34 38.88 6.08
CA ASP A 920 -31.72 40.02 6.94
C ASP A 920 -31.16 41.38 6.48
N GLY A 921 -31.02 41.52 5.17
CA GLY A 921 -30.49 42.73 4.52
C GLY A 921 -28.96 42.82 4.50
N ILE A 922 -28.23 41.83 5.05
CA ILE A 922 -26.78 41.70 4.96
C ILE A 922 -26.43 40.93 3.68
N SER A 923 -25.53 41.46 2.85
CA SER A 923 -25.07 40.79 1.63
C SER A 923 -24.04 39.70 1.94
N TYR A 924 -24.23 38.53 1.33
CA TYR A 924 -23.31 37.39 1.33
C TYR A 924 -22.61 37.21 -0.03
N GLY A 925 -22.64 38.26 -0.86
CA GLY A 925 -21.97 38.34 -2.14
C GLY A 925 -22.79 37.83 -3.33
N THR A 926 -22.22 38.03 -4.52
CA THR A 926 -22.79 37.62 -5.80
C THR A 926 -22.44 36.16 -6.12
N ARG A 927 -23.36 35.43 -6.75
CA ARG A 927 -23.22 34.03 -7.16
C ARG A 927 -23.59 33.87 -8.62
N THR A 928 -22.82 33.04 -9.33
CA THR A 928 -23.05 32.72 -10.75
C THR A 928 -24.04 31.57 -10.87
N PHE A 929 -24.98 31.72 -11.81
CA PHE A 929 -25.91 30.67 -12.24
C PHE A 929 -25.47 30.06 -13.57
N ARG A 930 -24.24 30.35 -14.00
CA ARG A 930 -23.65 29.88 -15.25
C ARG A 930 -22.87 28.58 -15.03
N ALA A 931 -23.13 27.57 -15.87
CA ALA A 931 -22.39 26.31 -15.88
C ALA A 931 -21.03 26.46 -16.58
N ASP A 932 -20.01 25.72 -16.11
CA ASP A 932 -18.67 25.72 -16.70
C ASP A 932 -18.67 24.91 -18.02
N PRO A 933 -17.98 25.35 -19.09
CA PRO A 933 -17.74 24.53 -20.28
C PRO A 933 -17.21 23.11 -20.02
N ALA A 934 -16.47 22.90 -18.93
CA ALA A 934 -15.96 21.60 -18.49
C ALA A 934 -17.06 20.63 -18.01
N ASP A 935 -18.21 21.15 -17.57
CA ASP A 935 -19.34 20.35 -17.07
C ASP A 935 -20.12 19.63 -18.18
N GLY A 936 -19.75 19.84 -19.45
CA GLY A 936 -20.40 19.28 -20.62
C GLY A 936 -19.58 18.16 -21.28
N ALA A 937 -20.13 16.93 -21.33
CA ALA A 937 -19.58 15.88 -22.20
C ALA A 937 -19.51 16.38 -23.66
N ASN A 938 -18.29 16.45 -24.22
CA ASN A 938 -17.98 16.95 -25.57
C ASN A 938 -18.23 18.45 -25.82
N GLY A 939 -18.09 19.32 -24.79
CA GLY A 939 -18.19 20.77 -24.97
C GLY A 939 -19.62 21.29 -25.21
N LEU A 940 -20.63 20.47 -24.88
CA LEU A 940 -22.04 20.86 -24.85
C LEU A 940 -22.47 21.08 -23.39
N VAL A 941 -22.58 22.35 -22.98
CA VAL A 941 -23.06 22.74 -21.65
C VAL A 941 -24.51 22.28 -21.47
N ARG A 942 -24.75 21.30 -20.59
CA ARG A 942 -26.10 20.88 -20.17
C ARG A 942 -26.59 21.74 -19.00
N ASN A 943 -27.90 21.74 -18.75
CA ASN A 943 -28.44 22.32 -17.51
C ASN A 943 -28.08 21.39 -16.33
N CYS A 944 -27.42 21.93 -15.31
CA CYS A 944 -27.04 21.21 -14.10
C CYS A 944 -28.00 21.61 -12.98
N TYR A 945 -28.87 20.69 -12.56
CA TYR A 945 -29.90 20.92 -11.55
C TYR A 945 -29.39 20.57 -10.14
N GLY A 946 -30.04 21.10 -9.10
CA GLY A 946 -29.76 20.80 -7.69
C GLY A 946 -28.43 21.37 -7.17
N GLN A 947 -27.85 22.34 -7.87
CA GLN A 947 -26.53 22.87 -7.55
C GLN A 947 -26.63 23.83 -6.37
N THR A 948 -25.78 23.66 -5.35
CA THR A 948 -25.65 24.68 -4.31
C THR A 948 -25.01 25.92 -4.92
N VAL A 949 -25.74 27.04 -4.96
CA VAL A 949 -25.18 28.33 -5.39
C VAL A 949 -24.82 29.23 -4.21
N ALA A 950 -25.39 28.98 -3.04
CA ALA A 950 -25.00 29.65 -1.81
C ALA A 950 -25.34 28.78 -0.61
N ARG A 951 -24.44 28.71 0.36
CA ARG A 951 -24.74 28.25 1.72
C ARG A 951 -24.30 29.34 2.69
N ILE A 952 -25.16 29.64 3.65
CA ILE A 952 -24.99 30.71 4.62
C ILE A 952 -25.18 30.07 5.99
N ARG A 953 -24.15 30.07 6.82
CA ARG A 953 -24.18 29.53 8.19
C ARG A 953 -23.76 30.58 9.20
N GLY A 954 -23.92 30.27 10.49
CA GLY A 954 -23.53 31.16 11.59
C GLY A 954 -24.47 32.34 11.80
N LEU A 955 -25.74 32.21 11.40
CA LEU A 955 -26.79 33.19 11.70
C LEU A 955 -27.22 33.07 13.17
N GLU A 956 -27.69 34.17 13.76
CA GLU A 956 -28.26 34.13 15.13
C GLU A 956 -29.49 33.22 15.16
N GLU A 957 -29.54 32.24 16.05
CA GLU A 957 -30.65 31.30 16.13
C GLU A 957 -32.02 32.02 16.27
N GLY A 958 -32.88 31.88 15.26
CA GLY A 958 -34.14 32.61 15.18
C GLY A 958 -34.71 32.67 13.76
N GLY A 959 -35.65 33.60 13.55
CA GLY A 959 -36.30 33.79 12.25
C GLY A 959 -35.55 34.79 11.36
N HIS A 960 -35.32 34.40 10.11
CA HIS A 960 -34.55 35.14 9.11
C HIS A 960 -35.31 35.31 7.79
N THR A 961 -34.89 36.30 7.01
CA THR A 961 -35.33 36.51 5.62
C THR A 961 -34.17 36.42 4.65
N LEU A 962 -34.16 35.37 3.83
CA LEU A 962 -33.28 35.22 2.66
C LEU A 962 -33.86 36.01 1.48
N LYS A 963 -33.04 36.78 0.78
CA LYS A 963 -33.38 37.51 -0.45
C LYS A 963 -32.32 37.30 -1.52
N ILE A 964 -32.73 36.97 -2.73
CA ILE A 964 -31.86 36.77 -3.89
C ILE A 964 -32.22 37.82 -4.93
N VAL A 965 -31.24 38.55 -5.47
CA VAL A 965 -31.45 39.67 -6.42
C VAL A 965 -30.56 39.50 -7.64
N VAL A 966 -31.11 39.44 -8.85
CA VAL A 966 -30.34 39.34 -10.09
C VAL A 966 -29.53 40.62 -10.32
N THR A 967 -28.21 40.48 -10.46
CA THR A 967 -27.26 41.59 -10.63
C THR A 967 -26.63 41.66 -12.03
N ALA A 968 -26.62 40.54 -12.78
CA ALA A 968 -26.14 40.50 -14.16
C ALA A 968 -27.11 39.78 -15.12
N PRO A 969 -27.15 40.15 -16.42
CA PRO A 969 -28.07 39.55 -17.39
C PRO A 969 -27.83 38.05 -17.58
N GLY A 970 -28.91 37.26 -17.55
CA GLY A 970 -28.90 35.82 -17.73
C GLY A 970 -30.00 35.15 -16.91
N VAL A 971 -30.26 33.87 -17.13
CA VAL A 971 -31.35 33.14 -16.47
C VAL A 971 -30.87 32.61 -15.11
N CYS A 972 -31.36 33.18 -14.01
CA CYS A 972 -31.09 32.72 -12.66
C CYS A 972 -32.27 31.89 -12.14
N VAL A 973 -32.10 30.58 -12.01
CA VAL A 973 -33.15 29.65 -11.60
C VAL A 973 -32.89 29.13 -10.20
N VAL A 974 -33.77 29.45 -9.25
CA VAL A 974 -33.77 28.92 -7.87
C VAL A 974 -34.76 27.75 -7.79
N GLU A 975 -34.33 26.61 -7.28
CA GLU A 975 -35.11 25.36 -7.24
C GLU A 975 -35.69 25.09 -5.84
N SER A 976 -34.84 25.16 -4.82
CA SER A 976 -35.22 24.99 -3.42
C SER A 976 -34.30 25.81 -2.51
N ILE A 977 -34.75 25.99 -1.27
CA ILE A 977 -33.91 26.47 -0.19
C ILE A 977 -33.90 25.42 0.93
N ALA A 978 -32.72 25.03 1.41
CA ALA A 978 -32.59 24.15 2.58
C ALA A 978 -32.26 25.01 3.79
N ALA A 979 -33.09 25.03 4.81
CA ALA A 979 -32.80 25.76 6.05
C ALA A 979 -32.56 24.80 7.20
N GLU A 980 -31.65 25.15 8.09
CA GLU A 980 -31.43 24.40 9.32
C GLU A 980 -32.65 24.49 10.22
N VAL A 981 -32.98 23.41 10.90
CA VAL A 981 -34.13 23.30 11.79
C VAL A 981 -33.71 22.63 13.08
N SER A 982 -34.50 22.85 14.14
CA SER A 982 -34.29 22.13 15.39
C SER A 982 -34.43 20.61 15.19
N GLU A 983 -33.76 19.83 16.04
CA GLU A 983 -33.93 18.37 16.08
C GLU A 983 -35.40 17.97 16.27
N GLU A 984 -36.17 18.72 17.07
CA GLU A 984 -37.61 18.49 17.24
C GLU A 984 -38.39 18.66 15.92
N GLU A 985 -38.13 19.73 15.17
CA GLU A 985 -38.79 20.00 13.89
C GLU A 985 -38.36 19.00 12.80
N PHE A 986 -37.06 18.66 12.76
CA PHE A 986 -36.55 17.63 11.88
C PHE A 986 -37.20 16.27 12.17
N LEU A 987 -37.20 15.82 13.43
CA LEU A 987 -37.86 14.57 13.84
C LEU A 987 -39.38 14.59 13.55
N GLY A 988 -40.01 15.75 13.70
CA GLY A 988 -41.42 15.98 13.35
C GLY A 988 -41.71 15.90 11.84
N SER A 989 -40.72 16.18 10.99
CA SER A 989 -40.83 16.06 9.53
C SER A 989 -40.79 14.62 9.04
N ILE A 990 -40.25 13.69 9.85
CA ILE A 990 -40.09 12.28 9.46
C ILE A 990 -41.46 11.66 9.22
N THR A 991 -41.66 11.10 8.03
CA THR A 991 -42.90 10.42 7.63
C THR A 991 -42.70 8.89 7.60
N SER A 992 -43.76 8.13 7.33
CA SER A 992 -43.66 6.69 7.07
C SER A 992 -42.91 6.35 5.77
N GLU A 993 -42.71 7.33 4.90
CA GLU A 993 -41.93 7.21 3.66
C GLU A 993 -40.47 7.65 3.83
N THR A 994 -40.10 8.16 5.01
CA THR A 994 -38.71 8.55 5.30
C THR A 994 -37.90 7.30 5.61
N ASN A 995 -36.86 7.05 4.80
CA ASN A 995 -35.86 6.02 5.11
C ASN A 995 -34.99 6.50 6.29
N LEU A 996 -35.19 5.88 7.45
CA LEU A 996 -34.48 6.16 8.70
C LEU A 996 -33.00 5.78 8.61
N ALA A 997 -32.61 4.81 7.77
CA ALA A 997 -31.23 4.34 7.64
C ALA A 997 -30.28 5.39 7.02
N ARG A 998 -30.83 6.42 6.37
CA ARG A 998 -30.08 7.53 5.75
C ARG A 998 -30.12 8.83 6.54
N GLN A 999 -30.55 8.76 7.80
CA GLN A 999 -30.64 9.92 8.67
C GLN A 999 -29.44 9.97 9.62
N TYR A 1000 -29.03 11.17 10.04
CA TYR A 1000 -27.87 11.40 10.92
C TYR A 1000 -27.91 10.58 12.22
N PHE A 1001 -29.10 10.25 12.73
CA PHE A 1001 -29.28 9.47 13.95
C PHE A 1001 -29.09 7.96 13.75
N ALA A 1002 -28.88 7.47 12.52
CA ALA A 1002 -28.73 6.05 12.22
C ALA A 1002 -27.25 5.66 12.11
N THR A 1003 -26.87 4.60 12.83
CA THR A 1003 -25.52 4.02 12.77
C THR A 1003 -25.61 2.60 12.22
N PRO A 1004 -24.99 2.31 11.06
CA PRO A 1004 -24.97 0.95 10.53
C PRO A 1004 -24.19 0.03 11.45
N ILE A 1005 -24.67 -1.20 11.61
CA ILE A 1005 -24.05 -2.24 12.42
C ILE A 1005 -23.93 -3.53 11.63
N CYS A 1006 -22.83 -4.26 11.87
CA CYS A 1006 -22.56 -5.53 11.21
C CYS A 1006 -21.82 -6.49 12.15
N SER A 1007 -22.00 -7.79 11.97
CA SER A 1007 -21.24 -8.83 12.69
C SER A 1007 -19.75 -8.81 12.36
N VAL A 1008 -19.38 -8.33 11.17
CA VAL A 1008 -18.01 -8.14 10.70
C VAL A 1008 -17.92 -6.69 10.23
N MET A 1009 -17.25 -5.83 11.01
CA MET A 1009 -17.14 -4.39 10.72
C MET A 1009 -16.02 -4.05 9.71
N THR A 1010 -15.01 -4.92 9.63
CA THR A 1010 -13.89 -4.81 8.68
C THR A 1010 -13.73 -6.15 7.97
N PRO A 1011 -14.12 -6.25 6.69
CA PRO A 1011 -13.96 -7.49 5.92
C PRO A 1011 -12.47 -7.84 5.76
N GLY A 1012 -12.14 -9.12 5.85
CA GLY A 1012 -10.75 -9.57 5.81
C GLY A 1012 -10.15 -9.65 4.40
N PRO A 1013 -8.84 -9.95 4.28
CA PRO A 1013 -8.15 -10.04 3.00
C PRO A 1013 -8.84 -11.01 2.03
N GLY A 1014 -9.17 -10.54 0.83
CA GLY A 1014 -9.88 -11.32 -0.20
C GLY A 1014 -11.40 -11.14 -0.21
N ALA A 1015 -11.97 -10.26 0.62
CA ALA A 1015 -13.36 -9.83 0.46
C ALA A 1015 -13.56 -9.13 -0.88
N GLY A 1016 -14.62 -9.50 -1.59
CA GLY A 1016 -14.94 -8.93 -2.90
C GLY A 1016 -15.64 -7.58 -2.77
N GLY A 1017 -16.42 -7.42 -1.69
CA GLY A 1017 -17.26 -6.29 -1.35
C GLY A 1017 -16.51 -4.98 -1.11
N ASN A 1018 -17.28 -3.91 -0.95
CA ASN A 1018 -16.79 -2.63 -0.46
C ASN A 1018 -16.31 -2.80 0.99
N PRO A 1019 -15.08 -2.35 1.33
CA PRO A 1019 -14.61 -2.41 2.71
C PRO A 1019 -15.37 -1.46 3.64
N SER A 1020 -16.05 -0.44 3.09
CA SER A 1020 -16.87 0.48 3.87
C SER A 1020 -18.28 -0.06 4.07
N LEU A 1021 -18.70 -0.17 5.33
CA LEU A 1021 -20.09 -0.51 5.68
C LEU A 1021 -21.07 0.58 5.22
N SER A 1022 -20.63 1.80 4.90
CA SER A 1022 -21.50 2.86 4.39
C SER A 1022 -22.18 2.52 3.05
N VAL A 1023 -21.70 1.51 2.33
CA VAL A 1023 -22.32 1.11 1.05
C VAL A 1023 -23.77 0.65 1.23
N ILE A 1024 -24.15 0.13 2.42
CA ILE A 1024 -25.52 -0.37 2.63
C ILE A 1024 -26.58 0.73 2.81
N ASN A 1025 -26.17 2.00 2.89
CA ASN A 1025 -27.09 3.15 2.99
C ASN A 1025 -26.71 4.31 2.07
N ASP A 1026 -25.90 4.08 1.04
CA ASP A 1026 -25.50 5.10 0.08
C ASP A 1026 -26.63 5.44 -0.92
N GLY A 1027 -27.69 4.63 -0.95
CA GLY A 1027 -28.84 4.78 -1.81
C GLY A 1027 -28.64 4.29 -3.24
N LEU A 1028 -27.58 3.54 -3.48
CA LEU A 1028 -27.27 2.86 -4.71
C LEU A 1028 -27.64 1.39 -4.57
N TYR A 1029 -28.73 1.01 -5.23
CA TYR A 1029 -29.06 -0.40 -5.39
C TYR A 1029 -28.04 -1.09 -6.29
N PHE A 1030 -27.75 -2.35 -6.01
CA PHE A 1030 -26.88 -3.20 -6.83
C PHE A 1030 -27.44 -3.32 -8.24
N THR A 1031 -26.70 -2.78 -9.21
CA THR A 1031 -27.15 -2.63 -10.60
C THR A 1031 -26.17 -3.21 -11.62
N ASP A 1032 -24.91 -3.45 -11.23
CA ASP A 1032 -23.88 -4.03 -12.10
C ASP A 1032 -23.18 -5.24 -11.45
N PHE A 1033 -23.43 -6.42 -12.02
CA PHE A 1033 -22.88 -7.70 -11.58
C PHE A 1033 -21.35 -7.83 -11.69
N ASN A 1034 -20.68 -6.94 -12.44
CA ASN A 1034 -19.22 -6.92 -12.50
C ASN A 1034 -18.58 -6.01 -11.43
N ASN A 1035 -19.38 -5.25 -10.69
CA ASN A 1035 -18.90 -4.30 -9.72
C ASN A 1035 -19.29 -4.71 -8.30
N LEU A 1036 -18.54 -5.65 -7.73
CA LEU A 1036 -18.72 -6.10 -6.34
C LEU A 1036 -18.48 -4.98 -5.30
N LYS A 1037 -18.03 -3.78 -5.69
CA LYS A 1037 -17.90 -2.64 -4.76
C LYS A 1037 -19.21 -1.89 -4.50
N GLN A 1038 -20.32 -2.32 -5.10
CA GLN A 1038 -21.69 -1.85 -4.82
C GLN A 1038 -22.41 -2.66 -3.72
N GLN A 1039 -21.67 -3.44 -2.93
CA GLN A 1039 -22.21 -4.28 -1.86
C GLN A 1039 -21.22 -4.38 -0.71
N TYR A 1040 -21.69 -4.69 0.48
CA TYR A 1040 -20.89 -5.07 1.63
C TYR A 1040 -20.92 -6.59 1.83
N ASP A 1041 -19.78 -7.21 2.11
CA ASP A 1041 -19.69 -8.62 2.45
C ASP A 1041 -19.04 -8.86 3.83
N THR A 1042 -19.54 -9.85 4.55
CA THR A 1042 -19.06 -10.18 5.91
C THR A 1042 -17.92 -11.18 5.90
N PHE A 1043 -17.16 -11.28 4.82
CA PHE A 1043 -16.12 -12.31 4.69
C PHE A 1043 -14.94 -12.01 5.63
N LEU A 1044 -14.54 -12.99 6.45
CA LEU A 1044 -13.42 -12.84 7.39
C LEU A 1044 -12.05 -12.91 6.70
N GLY A 1045 -12.02 -13.18 5.41
CA GLY A 1045 -10.79 -13.21 4.63
C GLY A 1045 -10.03 -14.53 4.73
N TYR A 1046 -8.82 -14.48 4.18
CA TYR A 1046 -7.83 -15.55 4.26
C TYR A 1046 -6.66 -15.12 5.13
N GLU A 1047 -6.18 -16.05 5.95
CA GLU A 1047 -4.94 -15.93 6.69
C GLU A 1047 -4.00 -17.05 6.22
N ASN A 1048 -2.83 -16.69 5.68
CA ASN A 1048 -1.88 -17.65 5.09
C ASN A 1048 -2.50 -18.58 4.03
N GLY A 1049 -3.43 -18.05 3.23
CA GLY A 1049 -4.15 -18.81 2.19
C GLY A 1049 -5.23 -19.76 2.72
N VAL A 1050 -5.45 -19.81 4.03
CA VAL A 1050 -6.52 -20.58 4.68
C VAL A 1050 -7.67 -19.64 5.03
N GLU A 1051 -8.89 -20.06 4.71
CA GLU A 1051 -10.08 -19.27 5.04
C GLU A 1051 -10.26 -19.18 6.56
N VAL A 1052 -10.44 -17.96 7.07
CA VAL A 1052 -10.67 -17.73 8.50
C VAL A 1052 -12.04 -18.32 8.89
N PRO A 1053 -12.09 -19.30 9.82
CA PRO A 1053 -13.34 -19.97 10.13
C PRO A 1053 -14.33 -19.04 10.85
N LYS A 1054 -15.56 -18.97 10.34
CA LYS A 1054 -16.67 -18.26 11.01
C LYS A 1054 -17.56 -19.20 11.82
N GLU A 1055 -17.66 -18.96 13.13
CA GLU A 1055 -18.44 -19.76 14.09
C GLU A 1055 -19.62 -19.01 14.74
N PHE A 1056 -19.92 -17.80 14.28
CA PHE A 1056 -21.03 -16.98 14.76
C PHE A 1056 -22.04 -16.68 13.65
N GLU A 1057 -23.25 -16.28 14.05
CA GLU A 1057 -24.28 -15.79 13.13
C GLU A 1057 -23.95 -14.38 12.64
N ASP A 1058 -24.23 -14.13 11.36
CA ASP A 1058 -24.07 -12.80 10.81
C ASP A 1058 -25.30 -11.95 11.10
N TYR A 1059 -25.06 -10.67 11.35
CA TYR A 1059 -26.12 -9.69 11.45
C TYR A 1059 -25.75 -8.43 10.69
N ILE A 1060 -26.78 -7.75 10.18
CA ILE A 1060 -26.65 -6.45 9.53
C ILE A 1060 -27.89 -5.59 9.82
N GLY A 1061 -27.69 -4.31 10.08
CA GLY A 1061 -28.78 -3.43 10.47
C GLY A 1061 -28.33 -2.06 10.93
N TYR A 1062 -29.14 -1.43 11.78
CA TYR A 1062 -28.89 -0.09 12.31
C TYR A 1062 -29.21 -0.02 13.80
N THR A 1063 -28.49 0.85 14.50
CA THR A 1063 -28.94 1.45 15.76
C THR A 1063 -29.32 2.90 15.52
N PHE A 1064 -30.19 3.44 16.37
CA PHE A 1064 -30.69 4.80 16.29
C PHE A 1064 -30.47 5.50 17.63
N SER A 1065 -30.12 6.79 17.61
CA SER A 1065 -30.07 7.60 18.85
C SER A 1065 -31.45 7.90 19.43
N HIS A 1066 -32.51 7.62 18.69
CA HIS A 1066 -33.91 7.87 19.05
C HIS A 1066 -34.75 6.58 18.94
N GLU A 1067 -35.83 6.50 19.73
CA GLU A 1067 -36.80 5.41 19.61
C GLU A 1067 -37.86 5.72 18.54
N PHE A 1068 -37.99 4.83 17.56
CA PHE A 1068 -39.04 4.87 16.56
C PHE A 1068 -39.92 3.62 16.66
N THR A 1069 -41.18 3.74 16.28
CA THR A 1069 -42.05 2.57 16.06
C THR A 1069 -41.69 1.95 14.70
N LEU A 1070 -40.75 1.02 14.69
CA LEU A 1070 -40.17 0.48 13.45
C LEU A 1070 -41.15 -0.49 12.76
N SER A 1071 -41.39 -0.27 11.47
CA SER A 1071 -42.45 -0.98 10.71
C SER A 1071 -41.92 -1.94 9.66
N LYS A 1072 -40.87 -1.58 8.92
CA LYS A 1072 -40.31 -2.45 7.87
C LYS A 1072 -38.83 -2.22 7.62
N ILE A 1073 -38.18 -3.28 7.13
CA ILE A 1073 -36.87 -3.26 6.48
C ILE A 1073 -37.08 -3.52 4.99
N VAL A 1074 -36.38 -2.77 4.13
CA VAL A 1074 -36.17 -3.14 2.73
C VAL A 1074 -34.72 -3.58 2.60
N PHE A 1075 -34.48 -4.83 2.27
CA PHE A 1075 -33.14 -5.41 2.17
C PHE A 1075 -32.91 -5.87 0.73
N GLN A 1076 -31.97 -5.23 0.05
CA GLN A 1076 -31.46 -5.75 -1.21
C GLN A 1076 -30.21 -6.59 -0.93
N GLU A 1077 -30.29 -7.87 -1.24
CA GLU A 1077 -29.12 -8.74 -1.14
C GLU A 1077 -28.06 -8.32 -2.16
N GLY A 1078 -26.80 -8.52 -1.84
CA GLY A 1078 -25.72 -8.36 -2.82
C GLY A 1078 -25.52 -9.62 -3.66
N GLY A 1079 -24.36 -9.72 -4.30
CA GLY A 1079 -23.89 -10.90 -5.01
C GLY A 1079 -23.76 -12.10 -4.08
N HIS A 1080 -24.24 -13.26 -4.54
CA HIS A 1080 -24.01 -14.53 -3.88
C HIS A 1080 -23.37 -15.56 -4.80
N TRP A 1081 -22.60 -16.52 -4.30
CA TRP A 1081 -21.95 -17.57 -5.09
C TRP A 1081 -21.81 -18.82 -4.24
N ALA A 1082 -21.15 -19.86 -4.74
CA ALA A 1082 -21.00 -21.10 -3.96
C ALA A 1082 -20.39 -20.87 -2.56
N GLY A 1083 -19.60 -19.79 -2.40
CA GLY A 1083 -18.99 -19.38 -1.14
C GLY A 1083 -19.96 -18.74 -0.13
N GLY A 1084 -21.06 -18.15 -0.56
CA GLY A 1084 -22.04 -17.53 0.34
C GLY A 1084 -22.68 -16.30 -0.28
N GLY A 1085 -23.21 -15.42 0.58
CA GLY A 1085 -23.91 -14.20 0.22
C GLY A 1085 -25.37 -14.16 0.70
N TRP A 1086 -25.85 -15.21 1.37
CA TRP A 1086 -27.22 -15.34 1.87
C TRP A 1086 -27.29 -15.81 3.32
N PHE A 1087 -28.46 -15.61 3.96
CA PHE A 1087 -28.80 -16.27 5.22
C PHE A 1087 -29.35 -17.68 4.95
N ALA A 1088 -28.87 -18.69 5.67
CA ALA A 1088 -29.12 -20.10 5.39
C ALA A 1088 -30.15 -20.75 6.33
N ASP A 1089 -30.70 -21.87 5.85
CA ASP A 1089 -31.42 -22.89 6.63
C ASP A 1089 -32.58 -22.33 7.49
N GLY A 1090 -33.24 -21.28 6.99
CA GLY A 1090 -34.41 -20.67 7.65
C GLY A 1090 -34.11 -20.00 8.99
N THR A 1091 -32.84 -19.68 9.27
CA THR A 1091 -32.39 -19.08 10.54
C THR A 1091 -32.60 -17.56 10.63
N LEU A 1092 -32.94 -16.94 9.50
CA LEU A 1092 -33.12 -15.49 9.39
C LEU A 1092 -34.25 -15.00 10.31
N ARG A 1093 -33.93 -14.02 11.13
CA ARG A 1093 -34.87 -13.33 12.02
C ARG A 1093 -34.66 -11.82 12.00
N VAL A 1094 -35.73 -11.09 12.30
CA VAL A 1094 -35.68 -9.65 12.57
C VAL A 1094 -35.59 -9.46 14.08
N GLU A 1095 -34.60 -8.70 14.53
CA GLU A 1095 -34.47 -8.28 15.92
C GLU A 1095 -34.58 -6.77 16.03
N ILE A 1096 -35.21 -6.30 17.10
CA ILE A 1096 -35.22 -4.88 17.49
C ILE A 1096 -34.43 -4.69 18.78
N PHE A 1097 -33.80 -3.54 18.94
CA PHE A 1097 -33.11 -3.15 20.17
C PHE A 1097 -34.04 -2.30 21.03
N THR A 1098 -34.47 -2.83 22.17
CA THR A 1098 -35.41 -2.16 23.08
C THR A 1098 -35.10 -2.57 24.52
N GLY A 1099 -35.19 -1.64 25.46
CA GLY A 1099 -34.90 -1.93 26.88
C GLY A 1099 -33.45 -2.36 27.18
N GLY A 1100 -32.50 -2.05 26.28
CA GLY A 1100 -31.08 -2.40 26.44
C GLY A 1100 -30.70 -3.81 25.93
N GLU A 1101 -31.62 -4.52 25.27
CA GLU A 1101 -31.37 -5.86 24.73
C GLU A 1101 -31.94 -6.03 23.31
N TRP A 1102 -31.37 -6.96 22.54
CA TRP A 1102 -31.90 -7.38 21.23
C TRP A 1102 -33.00 -8.42 21.43
N LYS A 1103 -34.17 -8.17 20.85
CA LYS A 1103 -35.37 -9.02 20.96
C LYS A 1103 -35.89 -9.38 19.57
N SER A 1104 -36.08 -10.67 19.31
CA SER A 1104 -36.71 -11.12 18.06
C SER A 1104 -38.18 -10.72 17.98
N VAL A 1105 -38.61 -10.26 16.81
CA VAL A 1105 -40.01 -9.85 16.53
C VAL A 1105 -40.61 -10.68 15.42
N GLY A 1106 -41.94 -10.79 15.40
CA GLY A 1106 -42.65 -11.42 14.29
C GLY A 1106 -42.60 -10.52 13.05
N PHE A 1107 -42.47 -11.10 11.87
CA PHE A 1107 -42.45 -10.36 10.61
C PHE A 1107 -43.11 -11.16 9.47
N GLU A 1108 -43.56 -10.45 8.44
CA GLU A 1108 -43.92 -10.99 7.12
C GLU A 1108 -42.85 -10.54 6.11
N VAL A 1109 -42.45 -11.40 5.17
CA VAL A 1109 -41.45 -11.07 4.15
C VAL A 1109 -42.03 -11.26 2.74
N SER A 1110 -41.81 -10.27 1.86
CA SER A 1110 -42.24 -10.32 0.45
C SER A 1110 -41.13 -9.83 -0.48
N PRO A 1111 -40.74 -10.60 -1.52
CA PRO A 1111 -41.11 -12.01 -1.73
C PRO A 1111 -40.64 -12.91 -0.58
N ALA A 1112 -41.08 -14.17 -0.55
CA ALA A 1112 -40.62 -15.09 0.50
C ALA A 1112 -39.09 -15.28 0.41
N TYR A 1113 -38.38 -15.06 1.51
CA TYR A 1113 -36.93 -15.34 1.57
C TYR A 1113 -36.69 -16.85 1.47
N PRO A 1114 -35.72 -17.34 0.66
CA PRO A 1114 -35.50 -18.77 0.49
C PRO A 1114 -35.13 -19.50 1.79
N ASP A 1115 -35.62 -20.73 1.93
CA ASP A 1115 -35.31 -21.64 3.05
C ASP A 1115 -34.41 -22.77 2.53
N GLY A 1116 -33.10 -22.50 2.48
CA GLY A 1116 -32.11 -23.41 1.93
C GLY A 1116 -30.67 -22.94 2.18
N ASN A 1117 -29.71 -23.72 1.69
CA ASN A 1117 -28.27 -23.42 1.82
C ASN A 1117 -27.48 -23.89 0.59
N LYS A 1118 -28.14 -23.98 -0.57
CA LYS A 1118 -27.49 -24.24 -1.85
C LYS A 1118 -27.71 -23.03 -2.73
N LEU A 1119 -26.70 -22.70 -3.54
CA LEU A 1119 -26.76 -21.60 -4.50
C LEU A 1119 -28.05 -21.64 -5.36
N GLY A 1120 -28.51 -22.82 -5.78
CA GLY A 1120 -29.71 -22.97 -6.59
C GLY A 1120 -31.06 -22.80 -5.86
N ASP A 1121 -31.05 -22.69 -4.53
CA ASP A 1121 -32.24 -22.34 -3.73
C ASP A 1121 -32.50 -20.82 -3.79
N PHE A 1122 -31.47 -20.04 -4.11
CA PHE A 1122 -31.51 -18.58 -4.23
C PHE A 1122 -31.56 -18.18 -5.71
N GLY A 1123 -32.26 -17.09 -6.01
CA GLY A 1123 -32.49 -16.60 -7.37
C GLY A 1123 -31.29 -15.90 -7.98
N ALA A 1124 -31.56 -14.97 -8.91
CA ALA A 1124 -30.54 -14.01 -9.34
C ALA A 1124 -30.14 -13.12 -8.14
N PHE A 1125 -28.92 -12.59 -8.16
CA PHE A 1125 -28.45 -11.71 -7.08
C PHE A 1125 -29.07 -10.33 -7.21
N GLY A 1126 -29.13 -9.54 -6.13
CA GLY A 1126 -29.75 -8.21 -6.16
C GLY A 1126 -31.26 -8.22 -5.96
N GLU A 1127 -31.86 -9.33 -5.54
CA GLU A 1127 -33.28 -9.37 -5.18
C GLU A 1127 -33.55 -8.51 -3.94
N THR A 1128 -34.70 -7.86 -3.93
CA THR A 1128 -35.12 -6.98 -2.83
C THR A 1128 -36.24 -7.63 -2.04
N TYR A 1129 -36.03 -7.76 -0.73
CA TYR A 1129 -36.96 -8.35 0.22
C TYR A 1129 -37.47 -7.27 1.18
N VAL A 1130 -38.79 -7.23 1.36
CA VAL A 1130 -39.43 -6.32 2.30
C VAL A 1130 -39.89 -7.10 3.52
N PHE A 1131 -39.25 -6.87 4.66
CA PHE A 1131 -39.60 -7.46 5.95
C PHE A 1131 -40.50 -6.49 6.72
N THR A 1132 -41.79 -6.80 6.84
CA THR A 1132 -42.78 -6.00 7.57
C THR A 1132 -42.99 -6.56 8.97
N ILE A 1133 -42.78 -5.76 10.01
CA ILE A 1133 -42.90 -6.17 11.41
C ILE A 1133 -44.38 -6.34 11.79
N ILE A 1134 -44.68 -7.46 12.45
CA ILE A 1134 -46.00 -7.75 13.01
C ILE A 1134 -46.07 -7.15 14.42
N ASN A 1135 -47.01 -6.23 14.63
CA ASN A 1135 -47.15 -5.43 15.85
C ASN A 1135 -45.89 -4.60 16.16
N PRO A 1136 -45.62 -3.53 15.39
CA PRO A 1136 -44.50 -2.61 15.64
C PRO A 1136 -44.43 -2.13 17.10
N GLU A 1137 -43.22 -2.16 17.66
CA GLU A 1137 -42.90 -1.64 19.00
C GLU A 1137 -41.87 -0.51 18.87
N LYS A 1138 -41.78 0.36 19.88
CA LYS A 1138 -40.71 1.37 19.95
C LYS A 1138 -39.35 0.70 20.18
N ALA A 1139 -38.38 1.07 19.36
CA ALA A 1139 -37.02 0.55 19.43
C ALA A 1139 -36.00 1.57 18.95
N SER A 1140 -34.78 1.47 19.47
CA SER A 1140 -33.61 2.26 19.08
C SER A 1140 -32.61 1.44 18.26
N GLY A 1141 -33.06 0.37 17.61
CA GLY A 1141 -32.26 -0.41 16.68
C GLY A 1141 -33.04 -1.54 16.04
N ILE A 1142 -32.56 -2.00 14.90
CA ILE A 1142 -33.14 -3.10 14.13
C ILE A 1142 -32.08 -3.80 13.29
N ARG A 1143 -32.14 -5.12 13.21
CA ARG A 1143 -31.21 -5.91 12.39
C ARG A 1143 -31.86 -7.16 11.81
N LEU A 1144 -31.32 -7.60 10.68
CA LEU A 1144 -31.43 -8.97 10.20
C LEU A 1144 -30.28 -9.77 10.82
N ILE A 1145 -30.57 -10.98 11.27
CA ILE A 1145 -29.56 -11.87 11.86
C ILE A 1145 -29.89 -13.33 11.53
N GLY A 1146 -28.86 -14.13 11.25
CA GLY A 1146 -29.00 -15.55 10.97
C GLY A 1146 -27.67 -16.21 10.63
N THR A 1147 -27.72 -17.51 10.36
CA THR A 1147 -26.55 -18.28 9.94
C THR A 1147 -26.16 -17.91 8.51
N PRO A 1148 -24.92 -17.49 8.23
CA PRO A 1148 -24.47 -17.23 6.86
C PRO A 1148 -24.30 -18.53 6.08
N GLY A 1149 -24.66 -18.51 4.80
CA GLY A 1149 -24.62 -19.67 3.92
C GLY A 1149 -23.35 -19.81 3.10
N GLY A 1150 -23.27 -20.92 2.35
CA GLY A 1150 -22.12 -21.24 1.49
C GLY A 1150 -20.88 -21.72 2.26
N TYR A 1151 -19.81 -22.07 1.53
CA TYR A 1151 -18.60 -22.60 2.16
C TYR A 1151 -17.72 -21.53 2.81
N GLN A 1152 -17.78 -20.29 2.32
CA GLN A 1152 -17.07 -19.11 2.86
C GLN A 1152 -17.85 -18.38 3.98
N LYS A 1153 -19.08 -18.82 4.27
CA LYS A 1153 -19.92 -18.32 5.36
C LYS A 1153 -19.99 -16.79 5.44
N LEU A 1154 -20.37 -16.14 4.34
CA LEU A 1154 -20.64 -14.70 4.30
C LEU A 1154 -22.11 -14.43 3.97
N ILE A 1155 -22.59 -13.25 4.37
CA ILE A 1155 -23.76 -12.60 3.79
C ILE A 1155 -23.29 -11.44 2.92
N SER A 1156 -24.13 -11.04 1.97
CA SER A 1156 -23.88 -9.85 1.15
C SER A 1156 -25.10 -8.93 1.15
N CYS A 1157 -24.87 -7.64 1.36
CA CYS A 1157 -25.91 -6.62 1.38
C CYS A 1157 -25.53 -5.50 0.42
N ALA A 1158 -26.42 -5.19 -0.52
CA ALA A 1158 -26.26 -4.05 -1.41
C ALA A 1158 -26.78 -2.78 -0.75
N GLU A 1159 -28.04 -2.77 -0.34
CA GLU A 1159 -28.72 -1.62 0.25
C GLU A 1159 -29.71 -2.11 1.32
N MET A 1160 -29.82 -1.37 2.42
CA MET A 1160 -30.76 -1.66 3.50
C MET A 1160 -31.46 -0.38 3.96
N GLU A 1161 -32.79 -0.38 3.89
CA GLU A 1161 -33.63 0.74 4.30
C GLU A 1161 -34.48 0.36 5.51
N VAL A 1162 -34.78 1.36 6.35
CA VAL A 1162 -35.60 1.17 7.55
C VAL A 1162 -36.68 2.24 7.61
N TYR A 1163 -37.93 1.87 7.94
CA TYR A 1163 -39.05 2.80 7.97
C TYR A 1163 -39.89 2.68 9.24
N LYS A 1164 -40.49 3.78 9.69
CA LYS A 1164 -41.42 3.81 10.83
C LYS A 1164 -42.88 3.59 10.43
N GLU A 1165 -43.69 3.15 11.39
CA GLU A 1165 -45.15 3.08 11.25
C GLU A 1165 -45.75 4.50 11.24
N GLU A 1166 -46.78 4.71 10.43
CA GLU A 1166 -47.56 5.94 10.47
C GLU A 1166 -48.37 5.96 11.78
N GLU A 1167 -48.15 6.96 12.64
CA GLU A 1167 -48.99 7.14 13.83
C GLU A 1167 -50.43 7.39 13.36
N ARG A 1168 -51.30 6.38 13.45
CA ARG A 1168 -52.74 6.57 13.24
C ARG A 1168 -53.26 7.45 14.37
N ILE A 1169 -53.46 8.74 14.07
CA ILE A 1169 -54.19 9.68 14.92
C ILE A 1169 -55.65 9.24 15.08
#